data_AF-A0A804KRK5-F1
#
_entry.id   AF-A0A804KRK5-F1
#
_cell.length_a   1.000
_cell.length_b   1.000
_cell.length_c   1.000
_cell.angle_alpha   90.00
_cell.angle_beta   90.00
_cell.angle_gamma   90.00
#
_symmetry.space_group_name_H-M   'P 1'
#
loop_
_entity.id
_entity.type
_entity.pdbx_description
1 polymer ?
#
loop_
_entity_poly.entity_id
_entity_poly.type
_entity_poly.pdbx_seq_one_letter_code
_entity_poly.pdbx_strand_id
1 'polypeptide(L)'
;MPGLNAGDAGFMDDLEDTFHELSTSPRQHFNMLSSGDKDGCICFSIFGIFPIGKINIHKLSLCAPFLDKTATFQLLNASIHQLALSKDLSQLVVLSFGELEENLVKPKGKNVQKDEEYAEVQKFSHTGDSSVGLHCLLLNTSIFLDRKNELQQVAQQASSIEDLVEVVRASLSVMSKQWSEAMHSFHEKFDPLSSLIVSHGLDSNPQDEFLSVLFGARTSPPLHQFLVNSLGEAGLKRVCKAVDTAGKELHSVIHEHLQPAVEIIGFRIAELRGLSRWRARYHIIGLDEKLIDSATEKAGMLLVHVERFLRILAIVLYQFQNFFNWVLRYIKILMSEPIDQIQPANSELIVVFLKFLLDHDPIGELLEVNKIIEVDVDTMQRIEQLVMFGGYSDTNYLEKTLSDEFNQLEQCLKEAFLLQFTTISQKIHCEDLMPLYKVGYTPEVSSSDAPTSIFYYKGDHGATSEVCTDGDSRVDYICFKVPDESLELTNCIGIIRGFANGLDPVQKRVTSPEAILLCIPDAFQCIDLSLYKENQIVLLLNEATSTSESTMRSLVMMVQISDFCFLPLSRRTPANLWTLQILKASAVDMHLEIGKVRYISEPVTSPLAVSASRGLACVFTSRRHAMVYILDEDEDETSDID
;
A
#
# COMPACT_ATOMS: atom_id res chain seq x y z
N MET A 1 -48.72 -9.13 -38.12
CA MET A 1 -48.67 -10.20 -39.14
C MET A 1 -47.46 -11.06 -38.83
N PRO A 2 -47.58 -12.39 -38.90
CA PRO A 2 -47.80 -13.34 -37.79
C PRO A 2 -46.54 -14.22 -37.53
N GLY A 3 -46.45 -15.18 -36.60
CA GLY A 3 -47.41 -15.83 -35.69
C GLY A 3 -46.70 -16.61 -34.56
N LEU A 4 -47.42 -16.88 -33.46
CA LEU A 4 -47.83 -18.21 -32.95
C LEU A 4 -46.84 -18.89 -31.96
N ASN A 5 -47.18 -18.80 -30.66
CA ASN A 5 -47.43 -19.85 -29.63
C ASN A 5 -46.64 -21.19 -29.68
N ALA A 6 -46.34 -21.93 -28.61
CA ALA A 6 -46.50 -21.85 -27.15
C ALA A 6 -45.86 -23.12 -26.50
N GLY A 7 -45.58 -23.07 -25.19
CA GLY A 7 -45.30 -24.22 -24.29
C GLY A 7 -43.81 -24.36 -23.93
N ASP A 8 -43.39 -24.58 -22.68
CA ASP A 8 -44.05 -24.96 -21.44
C ASP A 8 -43.10 -24.64 -20.25
N ALA A 9 -43.65 -24.63 -19.04
CA ALA A 9 -43.10 -24.11 -17.79
C ALA A 9 -41.76 -24.71 -17.31
N GLY A 10 -40.97 -23.88 -16.60
CA GLY A 10 -39.90 -24.38 -15.74
C GLY A 10 -38.99 -23.31 -15.15
N PHE A 11 -39.26 -22.97 -13.88
CA PHE A 11 -38.32 -22.48 -12.88
C PHE A 11 -37.83 -21.02 -12.95
N MET A 12 -38.24 -20.28 -11.92
CA MET A 12 -37.56 -19.11 -11.38
C MET A 12 -36.10 -19.50 -11.08
N ASP A 13 -35.11 -18.80 -11.64
CA ASP A 13 -33.75 -18.66 -11.07
C ASP A 13 -32.84 -17.67 -11.84
N ASP A 14 -33.27 -17.00 -12.92
CA ASP A 14 -32.40 -16.08 -13.68
C ASP A 14 -32.42 -14.61 -13.20
N LEU A 15 -32.41 -14.36 -11.89
CA LEU A 15 -32.20 -12.99 -11.35
C LEU A 15 -30.90 -12.83 -10.55
N GLU A 16 -30.12 -13.89 -10.32
CA GLU A 16 -28.81 -13.81 -9.66
C GLU A 16 -27.65 -13.54 -10.63
N ASP A 17 -27.80 -13.85 -11.93
CA ASP A 17 -26.69 -13.78 -12.88
C ASP A 17 -26.36 -12.37 -13.40
N THR A 18 -27.25 -11.40 -13.27
CA THR A 18 -26.96 -10.00 -13.68
C THR A 18 -26.05 -9.24 -12.70
N PHE A 19 -25.80 -9.75 -11.49
CA PHE A 19 -24.82 -9.15 -10.57
C PHE A 19 -23.39 -9.67 -10.77
N HIS A 20 -23.22 -10.81 -11.46
CA HIS A 20 -21.89 -11.36 -11.73
C HIS A 20 -21.15 -10.66 -12.88
N GLU A 21 -21.86 -10.08 -13.85
CA GLU A 21 -21.23 -9.48 -15.04
C GLU A 21 -20.64 -8.07 -14.84
N LEU A 22 -20.94 -7.37 -13.73
CA LEU A 22 -20.25 -6.12 -13.36
C LEU A 22 -18.96 -6.37 -12.55
N SER A 23 -18.61 -7.64 -12.29
CA SER A 23 -17.50 -8.03 -11.40
C SER A 23 -16.20 -8.43 -12.11
N THR A 24 -16.14 -8.32 -13.44
CA THR A 24 -14.95 -8.72 -14.22
C THR A 24 -13.85 -7.66 -14.15
N SER A 25 -13.20 -7.57 -12.99
CA SER A 25 -11.86 -7.01 -12.79
C SER A 25 -10.90 -8.16 -12.43
N PRO A 26 -9.59 -8.06 -12.70
CA PRO A 26 -8.62 -9.14 -12.44
C PRO A 26 -8.39 -9.45 -10.94
N ARG A 27 -9.15 -8.83 -10.02
CA ARG A 27 -9.01 -8.95 -8.56
C ARG A 27 -9.92 -10.02 -7.92
N GLN A 28 -10.23 -11.11 -8.62
CA GLN A 28 -11.02 -12.21 -8.02
C GLN A 28 -10.24 -12.99 -6.95
N HIS A 29 -8.91 -12.98 -6.98
CA HIS A 29 -8.08 -13.71 -6.01
C HIS A 29 -7.53 -12.76 -4.93
N PHE A 30 -7.82 -13.07 -3.67
CA PHE A 30 -7.27 -12.38 -2.50
C PHE A 30 -5.76 -12.64 -2.42
N ASN A 31 -4.97 -11.63 -2.79
CA ASN A 31 -3.52 -11.70 -2.76
C ASN A 31 -3.00 -10.81 -1.64
N MET A 32 -2.02 -11.31 -0.88
CA MET A 32 -1.34 -10.57 0.19
C MET A 32 0.14 -10.44 -0.16
N LEU A 33 0.67 -9.23 -0.04
CA LEU A 33 2.09 -8.95 -0.11
C LEU A 33 2.59 -8.69 1.32
N SER A 34 3.55 -9.51 1.76
CA SER A 34 4.30 -9.32 3.00
C SER A 34 5.72 -8.86 2.69
N SER A 35 6.14 -7.74 3.25
CA SER A 35 7.49 -7.19 3.08
C SER A 35 8.17 -6.98 4.42
N GLY A 36 9.47 -7.23 4.51
CA GLY A 36 10.28 -7.06 5.71
C GLY A 36 11.50 -6.18 5.44
N ASP A 37 11.92 -5.41 6.44
CA ASP A 37 13.13 -4.60 6.35
C ASP A 37 14.21 -4.98 7.39
N LYS A 38 15.39 -4.38 7.22
CA LYS A 38 16.54 -4.53 8.12
C LYS A 38 16.27 -3.99 9.54
N ASP A 39 15.25 -3.15 9.70
CA ASP A 39 14.88 -2.53 10.97
C ASP A 39 13.82 -3.38 11.70
N GLY A 40 13.61 -4.62 11.27
CA GLY A 40 12.72 -5.57 11.93
C GLY A 40 11.23 -5.27 11.73
N CYS A 41 10.88 -4.42 10.77
CA CYS A 41 9.49 -4.11 10.47
C CYS A 41 8.94 -5.01 9.36
N ILE A 42 7.77 -5.60 9.59
CA ILE A 42 7.00 -6.37 8.61
C ILE A 42 5.75 -5.59 8.26
N CYS A 43 5.50 -5.36 6.98
CA CYS A 43 4.30 -4.70 6.47
C CYS A 43 3.47 -5.69 5.65
N PHE A 44 2.14 -5.57 5.75
CA PHE A 44 1.18 -6.36 5.01
C PHE A 44 0.35 -5.45 4.12
N SER A 45 0.15 -5.84 2.87
CA SER A 45 -0.72 -5.13 1.94
C SER A 45 -1.57 -6.09 1.11
N ILE A 46 -2.85 -5.77 0.97
CA ILE A 46 -3.79 -6.50 0.13
C ILE A 46 -3.63 -6.00 -1.31
N PHE A 47 -3.56 -6.94 -2.26
CA PHE A 47 -3.28 -6.69 -3.69
C PHE A 47 -1.96 -5.94 -3.96
N GLY A 48 -1.07 -5.82 -2.97
CA GLY A 48 0.18 -5.05 -3.06
C GLY A 48 0.00 -3.53 -3.04
N ILE A 49 -1.22 -3.04 -2.82
CA ILE A 49 -1.56 -1.60 -2.87
C ILE A 49 -2.15 -1.10 -1.54
N PHE A 50 -3.05 -1.87 -0.91
CA PHE A 50 -3.76 -1.41 0.28
C PHE A 50 -3.07 -1.88 1.56
N PRO A 51 -2.40 -1.00 2.33
CA PRO A 51 -1.70 -1.40 3.55
C PRO A 51 -2.71 -1.80 4.63
N ILE A 52 -2.56 -3.00 5.18
CA ILE A 52 -3.52 -3.57 6.13
C ILE A 52 -2.95 -3.79 7.54
N GLY A 53 -1.63 -3.79 7.68
CA GLY A 53 -1.01 -3.86 9.00
C GLY A 53 0.51 -3.78 8.97
N LYS A 54 1.09 -3.52 10.14
CA LYS A 54 2.54 -3.48 10.37
C LYS A 54 2.89 -4.06 11.73
N ILE A 55 3.97 -4.82 11.76
CA ILE A 55 4.54 -5.42 12.96
C ILE A 55 5.99 -4.98 13.06
N ASN A 56 6.47 -4.79 14.28
CA ASN A 56 7.89 -4.64 14.54
C ASN A 56 8.31 -5.80 15.45
N ILE A 57 9.22 -6.64 14.97
CA ILE A 57 9.66 -7.86 15.69
C ILE A 57 10.41 -7.53 16.99
N HIS A 58 10.99 -6.34 17.11
CA HIS A 58 11.62 -5.89 18.36
C HIS A 58 10.60 -5.64 19.47
N LYS A 59 9.33 -5.41 19.12
CA LYS A 59 8.23 -5.21 20.09
C LYS A 59 7.50 -6.50 20.43
N LEU A 60 7.80 -7.61 19.73
CA LEU A 60 7.18 -8.89 20.00
C LEU A 60 7.87 -9.54 21.19
N SER A 61 7.06 -10.01 22.15
CA SER A 61 7.51 -10.81 23.28
C SER A 61 6.79 -12.15 23.27
N LEU A 62 7.55 -13.24 23.32
CA LEU A 62 7.00 -14.58 23.47
C LEU A 62 7.03 -14.99 24.95
N CYS A 63 5.87 -15.33 25.52
CA CYS A 63 5.78 -15.84 26.90
C CYS A 63 5.76 -17.36 26.91
N ALA A 64 6.81 -17.99 27.44
CA ALA A 64 6.85 -19.45 27.61
C ALA A 64 6.82 -19.84 29.10
N PRO A 65 5.93 -20.75 29.52
CA PRO A 65 5.99 -21.32 30.86
C PRO A 65 7.16 -22.32 30.94
N PHE A 66 8.06 -22.09 31.89
CA PHE A 66 9.29 -22.85 32.09
C PHE A 66 9.41 -23.33 33.54
N LEU A 67 9.19 -24.62 33.77
CA LEU A 67 9.36 -25.43 35.00
C LEU A 67 8.78 -24.91 36.35
N ASP A 68 8.58 -23.59 36.55
CA ASP A 68 7.91 -22.86 37.65
C ASP A 68 7.96 -21.30 37.48
N LYS A 69 8.49 -20.79 36.35
CA LYS A 69 8.62 -19.35 36.01
C LYS A 69 8.09 -19.08 34.60
N THR A 70 7.70 -17.84 34.31
CA THR A 70 7.38 -17.41 32.94
C THR A 70 8.60 -16.69 32.37
N ALA A 71 9.20 -17.25 31.31
CA ALA A 71 10.25 -16.59 30.56
C ALA A 71 9.61 -15.77 29.43
N THR A 72 10.05 -14.52 29.27
CA THR A 72 9.71 -13.70 28.10
C THR A 72 10.93 -13.57 27.20
N PHE A 73 10.79 -14.00 25.95
CA PHE A 73 11.82 -13.90 24.93
C PHE A 73 11.56 -12.70 24.04
N GLN A 74 12.57 -11.89 23.81
CA GLN A 74 12.51 -10.72 22.95
C GLN A 74 13.74 -10.65 22.06
N LEU A 75 13.52 -10.30 20.79
CA LEU A 75 14.58 -10.12 19.80
C LEU A 75 14.99 -8.65 19.72
N LEU A 76 16.23 -8.36 20.11
CA LEU A 76 16.83 -7.03 20.05
C LEU A 76 17.69 -6.89 18.80
N ASN A 77 17.74 -5.67 18.25
CA ASN A 77 18.54 -5.32 17.06
C ASN A 77 18.33 -6.30 15.88
N ALA A 78 17.12 -6.82 15.74
CA ALA A 78 16.84 -7.87 14.78
C ALA A 78 16.61 -7.32 13.37
N SER A 79 17.24 -7.95 12.37
CA SER A 79 17.05 -7.67 10.95
C SER A 79 16.36 -8.84 10.28
N ILE A 80 15.40 -8.56 9.40
CA ILE A 80 14.66 -9.62 8.68
C ILE A 80 15.51 -10.10 7.52
N HIS A 81 15.76 -11.41 7.49
CA HIS A 81 16.49 -12.07 6.41
C HIS A 81 15.52 -12.65 5.36
N GLN A 82 14.47 -13.34 5.82
CA GLN A 82 13.49 -13.94 4.92
C GLN A 82 12.10 -14.03 5.56
N LEU A 83 11.07 -13.92 4.73
CA LEU A 83 9.66 -14.06 5.11
C LEU A 83 9.01 -15.10 4.22
N ALA A 84 8.14 -15.93 4.78
CA ALA A 84 7.24 -16.77 4.00
C ALA A 84 5.87 -16.83 4.67
N LEU A 85 4.86 -16.34 3.95
CA LEU A 85 3.47 -16.44 4.36
C LEU A 85 2.88 -17.76 3.88
N SER A 86 2.16 -18.45 4.75
CA SER A 86 1.49 -19.69 4.40
C SER A 86 0.43 -19.46 3.31
N LYS A 87 0.19 -20.47 2.48
CA LYS A 87 -0.77 -20.36 1.36
C LYS A 87 -2.22 -20.18 1.82
N ASP A 88 -2.54 -20.63 3.02
CA ASP A 88 -3.82 -20.40 3.71
C ASP A 88 -3.83 -19.09 4.51
N LEU A 89 -2.73 -18.33 4.52
CA LEU A 89 -2.58 -17.02 5.16
C LEU A 89 -2.75 -17.04 6.68
N SER A 90 -2.65 -18.22 7.30
CA SER A 90 -2.85 -18.39 8.73
C SER A 90 -1.56 -18.21 9.55
N GLN A 91 -0.40 -18.45 8.93
CA GLN A 91 0.89 -18.47 9.59
C GLN A 91 1.95 -17.76 8.74
N LEU A 92 2.84 -17.02 9.39
CA LEU A 92 3.97 -16.37 8.76
C LEU A 92 5.25 -16.82 9.47
N VAL A 93 6.15 -17.45 8.71
CA VAL A 93 7.49 -17.81 9.20
C VAL A 93 8.46 -16.68 8.85
N VAL A 94 9.22 -16.24 9.85
CA VAL A 94 10.19 -15.14 9.75
C VAL A 94 11.56 -15.65 10.16
N LEU A 95 12.55 -15.54 9.27
CA LEU A 95 13.95 -15.70 9.61
C LEU A 95 14.55 -14.33 9.87
N SER A 96 15.16 -14.15 11.04
CA SER A 96 15.78 -12.90 11.43
C SER A 96 17.12 -13.11 12.12
N PHE A 97 18.08 -12.22 11.88
CA PHE A 97 19.31 -12.14 12.64
C PHE A 97 19.16 -11.14 13.77
N GLY A 98 19.49 -11.50 15.00
CA GLY A 98 19.40 -10.59 16.14
C GLY A 98 19.93 -11.17 17.44
N GLU A 99 19.87 -10.38 18.50
CA GLU A 99 20.22 -10.78 19.86
C GLU A 99 18.96 -11.25 20.60
N LEU A 100 18.98 -12.46 21.15
CA LEU A 100 17.85 -13.00 21.91
C LEU A 100 18.03 -12.69 23.40
N GLU A 101 17.14 -11.88 23.95
CA GLU A 101 17.09 -11.60 25.39
C GLU A 101 16.04 -12.49 26.06
N GLU A 102 16.45 -13.20 27.12
CA GLU A 102 15.55 -13.99 27.98
C GLU A 102 15.36 -13.29 29.32
N ASN A 103 14.11 -12.92 29.61
CA ASN A 103 13.72 -12.26 30.85
C ASN A 103 12.86 -13.20 31.69
N LEU A 104 13.31 -13.56 32.90
CA LEU A 104 12.57 -14.47 33.79
C LEU A 104 11.66 -13.69 34.74
N VAL A 105 10.36 -13.93 34.65
CA VAL A 105 9.36 -13.40 35.58
C VAL A 105 8.98 -14.50 36.58
N LYS A 106 9.18 -14.21 37.88
CA LYS A 106 8.78 -15.12 38.97
C LYS A 106 7.30 -14.91 39.33
N PRO A 107 6.45 -15.95 39.35
CA PRO A 107 5.10 -15.82 39.88
C PRO A 107 5.14 -15.63 41.41
N LYS A 108 4.34 -14.69 41.93
CA LYS A 108 4.19 -14.48 43.39
C LYS A 108 3.67 -15.75 44.06
N GLY A 109 4.37 -16.25 45.08
CA GLY A 109 3.80 -17.20 46.03
C GLY A 109 2.66 -16.54 46.82
N LYS A 110 1.55 -17.26 47.02
CA LYS A 110 0.42 -16.79 47.86
C LYS A 110 0.88 -16.57 49.30
N ASN A 111 1.31 -15.35 49.63
CA ASN A 111 1.34 -14.88 51.01
C ASN A 111 0.36 -13.72 51.14
N VAL A 112 -0.60 -13.94 52.04
CA VAL A 112 -1.62 -12.99 52.46
C VAL A 112 -0.92 -11.82 53.15
N GLN A 113 -0.83 -10.66 52.50
CA GLN A 113 -1.15 -9.33 53.03
C GLN A 113 -0.81 -8.22 52.00
N LYS A 114 -1.50 -7.10 52.16
CA LYS A 114 -1.86 -6.07 51.18
C LYS A 114 -0.71 -5.18 50.68
N ASP A 115 -0.95 -4.69 49.46
CA ASP A 115 -0.57 -3.40 48.85
C ASP A 115 0.91 -3.14 48.51
N GLU A 116 1.20 -3.33 47.20
CA GLU A 116 2.06 -2.56 46.26
C GLU A 116 2.70 -3.51 45.23
N GLU A 117 2.21 -3.43 43.99
CA GLU A 117 2.52 -4.33 42.87
C GLU A 117 3.76 -3.84 42.10
N TYR A 118 4.93 -4.35 42.45
CA TYR A 118 6.07 -4.41 41.54
C TYR A 118 6.43 -5.88 41.31
N ALA A 119 6.27 -6.37 40.08
CA ALA A 119 6.83 -7.65 39.66
C ALA A 119 8.36 -7.46 39.52
N GLU A 120 9.16 -8.18 40.31
CA GLU A 120 10.62 -8.17 40.13
C GLU A 120 10.99 -8.91 38.84
N VAL A 121 11.25 -8.15 37.77
CA VAL A 121 11.86 -8.66 36.54
C VAL A 121 13.36 -8.86 36.82
N GLN A 122 13.79 -10.11 37.01
CA GLN A 122 15.22 -10.42 37.09
C GLN A 122 15.77 -10.52 35.66
N LYS A 123 16.37 -9.44 35.17
CA LYS A 123 17.17 -9.45 33.94
C LYS A 123 18.42 -10.30 34.17
N PHE A 124 18.49 -11.48 33.55
CA PHE A 124 19.74 -12.24 33.48
C PHE A 124 20.56 -11.74 32.30
N SER A 125 21.19 -10.57 32.44
CA SER A 125 22.34 -10.25 31.59
C SER A 125 23.55 -11.02 32.13
N HIS A 126 23.74 -12.27 31.68
CA HIS A 126 25.02 -12.92 31.90
C HIS A 126 26.09 -12.08 31.20
N THR A 127 27.02 -11.56 31.99
CA THR A 127 28.19 -10.83 31.55
C THR A 127 28.97 -11.65 30.51
N GLY A 128 29.02 -11.18 29.25
CA GLY A 128 30.20 -11.42 28.39
C GLY A 128 30.03 -11.97 26.98
N ASP A 129 28.83 -12.23 26.44
CA ASP A 129 28.71 -12.71 25.05
C ASP A 129 27.32 -12.35 24.47
N SER A 130 27.18 -11.23 23.76
CA SER A 130 25.95 -10.93 23.02
C SER A 130 25.91 -11.82 21.77
N SER A 131 25.33 -13.01 21.90
CA SER A 131 25.31 -13.97 20.79
C SER A 131 24.26 -13.59 19.76
N VAL A 132 24.64 -12.69 18.85
CA VAL A 132 23.89 -12.48 17.60
C VAL A 132 23.80 -13.82 16.88
N GLY A 133 22.60 -14.19 16.45
CA GLY A 133 22.36 -15.45 15.75
C GLY A 133 21.15 -15.38 14.83
N LEU A 134 20.95 -16.46 14.08
CA LEU A 134 19.75 -16.65 13.27
C LEU A 134 18.64 -17.25 14.12
N HIS A 135 17.47 -16.62 14.07
CA HIS A 135 16.27 -17.03 14.79
C HIS A 135 15.11 -17.21 13.83
N CYS A 136 14.27 -18.19 14.11
CA CYS A 136 13.04 -18.48 13.37
C CYS A 136 11.84 -18.13 14.24
N LEU A 137 11.00 -17.19 13.78
CA LEU A 137 9.75 -16.82 14.45
C LEU A 137 8.55 -17.36 13.67
N LEU A 138 7.52 -17.78 14.40
CA LEU A 138 6.20 -18.11 13.88
C LEU A 138 5.21 -17.04 14.33
N LEU A 139 4.60 -16.34 13.38
CA LEU A 139 3.58 -15.33 13.65
C LEU A 139 2.19 -15.83 13.24
N ASN A 140 1.23 -15.74 14.16
CA ASN A 140 -0.17 -16.04 13.89
C ASN A 140 -0.78 -14.96 12.99
N THR A 141 -1.09 -15.30 11.75
CA THR A 141 -1.74 -14.41 10.79
C THR A 141 -3.16 -14.87 10.43
N SER A 142 -3.76 -15.77 11.22
CA SER A 142 -5.11 -16.35 11.03
C SER A 142 -6.22 -15.35 10.74
N ILE A 143 -6.09 -14.12 11.22
CA ILE A 143 -7.01 -13.03 10.91
C ILE A 143 -7.22 -12.82 9.40
N PHE A 144 -6.20 -13.07 8.57
CA PHE A 144 -6.30 -12.95 7.12
C PHE A 144 -7.15 -14.06 6.49
N LEU A 145 -7.11 -15.26 7.06
CA LEU A 145 -7.95 -16.38 6.62
C LEU A 145 -9.37 -16.23 7.16
N ASP A 146 -9.52 -16.04 8.47
CA ASP A 146 -10.79 -15.98 9.19
C ASP A 146 -11.69 -14.84 8.70
N ARG A 147 -11.08 -13.77 8.20
CA ARG A 147 -11.78 -12.57 7.70
C ARG A 147 -11.41 -12.24 6.26
N LYS A 148 -11.02 -13.23 5.47
CA LYS A 148 -10.62 -13.09 4.06
C LYS A 148 -11.63 -12.28 3.25
N ASN A 149 -12.92 -12.63 3.36
CA ASN A 149 -13.98 -12.00 2.57
C ASN A 149 -14.20 -10.54 2.99
N GLU A 150 -14.24 -10.28 4.30
CA GLU A 150 -14.40 -8.93 4.85
C GLU A 150 -13.22 -8.02 4.46
N LEU A 151 -11.99 -8.53 4.59
CA LEU A 151 -10.78 -7.82 4.21
C LEU A 151 -10.73 -7.56 2.69
N GLN A 152 -11.11 -8.53 1.87
CA GLN A 152 -11.19 -8.38 0.43
C GLN A 152 -12.18 -7.28 0.03
N GLN A 153 -13.38 -7.30 0.61
CA GLN A 153 -14.41 -6.30 0.32
C GLN A 153 -13.94 -4.89 0.71
N VAL A 154 -13.41 -4.71 1.92
CA VAL A 154 -12.94 -3.40 2.36
C VAL A 154 -11.76 -2.91 1.52
N ALA A 155 -10.76 -3.77 1.26
CA ALA A 155 -9.60 -3.40 0.47
C ALA A 155 -9.99 -3.00 -0.96
N GLN A 156 -10.96 -3.69 -1.58
CA GLN A 156 -11.43 -3.35 -2.92
C GLN A 156 -12.03 -1.94 -2.98
N GLN A 157 -12.87 -1.58 -2.00
CA GLN A 157 -13.45 -0.23 -1.96
C GLN A 157 -12.41 0.83 -1.58
N ALA A 158 -11.56 0.54 -0.58
CA ALA A 158 -10.55 1.47 -0.10
C ALA A 158 -9.51 1.81 -1.17
N SER A 159 -9.00 0.80 -1.92
CA SER A 159 -8.11 1.05 -3.06
C SER A 159 -8.77 1.87 -4.15
N SER A 160 -10.05 1.60 -4.45
CA SER A 160 -10.78 2.42 -5.45
C SER A 160 -10.93 3.86 -4.98
N ILE A 161 -11.15 4.10 -3.68
CA ILE A 161 -11.23 5.45 -3.12
C ILE A 161 -9.87 6.14 -3.21
N GLU A 162 -8.78 5.47 -2.87
CA GLU A 162 -7.41 6.01 -2.93
C GLU A 162 -7.04 6.47 -4.36
N ASP A 163 -7.34 5.64 -5.37
CA ASP A 163 -7.14 6.00 -6.78
C ASP A 163 -7.95 7.24 -7.19
N LEU A 164 -9.21 7.34 -6.74
CA LEU A 164 -10.09 8.47 -7.07
C LEU A 164 -9.72 9.75 -6.31
N VAL A 165 -9.19 9.64 -5.09
CA VAL A 165 -8.67 10.77 -4.32
C VAL A 165 -7.50 11.42 -5.08
N GLU A 166 -6.63 10.64 -5.72
CA GLU A 166 -5.59 11.18 -6.61
C GLU A 166 -6.17 11.92 -7.81
N VAL A 167 -7.24 11.39 -8.42
CA VAL A 167 -7.94 12.07 -9.53
C VAL A 167 -8.52 13.42 -9.08
N VAL A 168 -9.15 13.48 -7.91
CA VAL A 168 -9.68 14.73 -7.35
C VAL A 168 -8.54 15.73 -7.12
N ARG A 169 -7.44 15.31 -6.49
CA ARG A 169 -6.28 16.18 -6.23
C ARG A 169 -5.67 16.72 -7.52
N ALA A 170 -5.47 15.87 -8.52
CA ALA A 170 -4.96 16.27 -9.83
C ALA A 170 -5.91 17.26 -10.51
N SER A 171 -7.22 17.02 -10.45
CA SER A 171 -8.24 17.90 -11.02
C SER A 171 -8.20 19.29 -10.40
N LEU A 172 -8.16 19.38 -9.06
CA LEU A 172 -8.04 20.66 -8.34
C LEU A 172 -6.76 21.42 -8.71
N SER A 173 -5.64 20.70 -8.80
CA SER A 173 -4.35 21.29 -9.20
C SER A 173 -4.39 21.85 -10.63
N VAL A 174 -4.95 21.10 -11.58
CA VAL A 174 -5.09 21.55 -12.97
C VAL A 174 -6.01 22.77 -13.06
N MET A 175 -7.17 22.75 -12.38
CA MET A 175 -8.11 23.86 -12.36
C MET A 175 -7.48 25.14 -11.80
N SER A 176 -6.79 25.04 -10.65
CA SER A 176 -6.10 26.17 -10.02
C SER A 176 -5.04 26.77 -10.94
N LYS A 177 -4.24 25.92 -11.60
CA LYS A 177 -3.23 26.35 -12.56
C LYS A 177 -3.85 27.05 -13.77
N GLN A 178 -4.84 26.45 -14.42
CA GLN A 178 -5.45 27.03 -15.62
C GLN A 178 -6.11 28.38 -15.34
N TRP A 179 -6.80 28.49 -14.21
CA TRP A 179 -7.45 29.74 -13.83
C TRP A 179 -6.45 30.84 -13.46
N SER A 180 -5.43 30.51 -12.65
CA SER A 180 -4.41 31.49 -12.26
C SER A 180 -3.60 32.03 -13.45
N GLU A 181 -3.30 31.19 -14.45
CA GLU A 181 -2.66 31.64 -15.70
C GLU A 181 -3.55 32.62 -16.48
N ALA A 182 -4.87 32.38 -16.52
CA ALA A 182 -5.82 33.29 -17.16
C ALA A 182 -5.98 34.61 -16.41
N MET A 183 -6.08 34.57 -15.08
CA MET A 183 -6.17 35.78 -14.25
C MET A 183 -4.87 36.59 -14.27
N HIS A 184 -3.71 35.93 -14.29
CA HIS A 184 -2.44 36.62 -14.51
C HIS A 184 -2.46 37.38 -15.84
N SER A 185 -2.94 36.77 -16.93
CA SER A 185 -3.07 37.47 -18.22
C SER A 185 -4.08 38.63 -18.17
N PHE A 186 -5.11 38.54 -17.34
CA PHE A 186 -6.07 39.63 -17.14
C PHE A 186 -5.41 40.79 -16.40
N HIS A 187 -4.82 40.55 -15.23
CA HIS A 187 -4.13 41.55 -14.42
C HIS A 187 -2.97 42.21 -15.17
N GLU A 188 -2.15 41.46 -15.90
CA GLU A 188 -1.06 42.01 -16.73
C GLU A 188 -1.56 43.08 -17.73
N LYS A 189 -2.81 42.94 -18.21
CA LYS A 189 -3.40 43.91 -19.15
C LYS A 189 -4.22 45.01 -18.49
N PHE A 190 -4.80 44.78 -17.31
CA PHE A 190 -5.69 45.74 -16.66
C PHE A 190 -5.01 46.57 -15.56
N ASP A 191 -4.04 46.03 -14.84
CA ASP A 191 -3.29 46.73 -13.77
C ASP A 191 -2.57 48.01 -14.23
N PRO A 192 -2.05 48.12 -15.48
CA PRO A 192 -1.43 49.37 -15.94
C PRO A 192 -2.38 50.58 -15.88
N LEU A 193 -3.71 50.38 -15.89
CA LEU A 193 -4.68 51.47 -15.79
C LEU A 193 -4.55 52.24 -14.47
N SER A 194 -4.34 51.55 -13.35
CA SER A 194 -4.15 52.19 -12.04
C SER A 194 -2.94 53.12 -12.04
N SER A 195 -1.82 52.66 -12.60
CA SER A 195 -0.60 53.48 -12.72
C SER A 195 -0.81 54.69 -13.64
N LEU A 196 -1.61 54.53 -14.69
CA LEU A 196 -1.90 55.58 -15.64
C LEU A 196 -2.79 56.66 -15.02
N ILE A 197 -3.82 56.27 -14.27
CA ILE A 197 -4.69 57.19 -13.52
C ILE A 197 -3.87 58.08 -12.59
N VAL A 198 -2.97 57.49 -11.80
CA VAL A 198 -2.07 58.23 -10.90
C VAL A 198 -1.14 59.16 -11.67
N SER A 199 -0.59 58.71 -12.81
CA SER A 199 0.32 59.54 -13.64
C SER A 199 -0.35 60.77 -14.26
N HIS A 200 -1.68 60.71 -14.47
CA HIS A 200 -2.50 61.82 -14.95
C HIS A 200 -3.04 62.70 -13.80
N GLY A 201 -2.67 62.41 -12.54
CA GLY A 201 -3.01 63.22 -11.38
C GLY A 201 -4.47 63.15 -10.94
N LEU A 202 -5.16 62.05 -11.24
CA LEU A 202 -6.52 61.79 -10.78
C LEU A 202 -6.50 60.92 -9.51
N ASP A 203 -7.42 61.19 -8.58
CA ASP A 203 -7.60 60.44 -7.33
C ASP A 203 -8.66 59.30 -7.45
N SER A 204 -9.04 58.94 -8.67
CA SER A 204 -10.01 57.87 -8.97
C SER A 204 -9.33 56.49 -9.04
N ASN A 205 -10.12 55.41 -8.90
CA ASN A 205 -9.66 54.05 -9.16
C ASN A 205 -10.20 53.55 -10.54
N PRO A 206 -9.65 52.44 -11.09
CA PRO A 206 -10.13 51.88 -12.36
C PRO A 206 -11.65 51.62 -12.40
N GLN A 207 -12.22 51.14 -11.31
CA GLN A 207 -13.65 50.88 -11.18
C GLN A 207 -14.49 52.15 -11.36
N ASP A 208 -14.12 53.26 -10.72
CA ASP A 208 -14.81 54.55 -10.80
C ASP A 208 -14.75 55.14 -12.21
N GLU A 209 -13.60 54.99 -12.89
CA GLU A 209 -13.41 55.44 -14.27
C GLU A 209 -14.30 54.65 -15.25
N PHE A 210 -14.35 53.32 -15.12
CA PHE A 210 -15.25 52.49 -15.93
C PHE A 210 -16.73 52.75 -15.63
N LEU A 211 -17.11 52.94 -14.36
CA LEU A 211 -18.48 53.29 -13.97
C LEU A 211 -18.89 54.65 -14.53
N SER A 212 -18.00 55.65 -14.47
CA SER A 212 -18.27 56.98 -15.01
C SER A 212 -18.59 56.93 -16.51
N VAL A 213 -17.82 56.14 -17.27
CA VAL A 213 -18.09 55.91 -18.69
C VAL A 213 -19.41 55.17 -18.91
N LEU A 214 -19.71 54.16 -18.10
CA LEU A 214 -20.96 53.41 -18.20
C LEU A 214 -22.18 54.32 -17.97
N PHE A 215 -22.08 55.30 -17.07
CA PHE A 215 -23.13 56.30 -16.81
C PHE A 215 -23.14 57.48 -17.79
N GLY A 216 -22.34 57.44 -18.85
CA GLY A 216 -22.37 58.41 -19.94
C GLY A 216 -21.48 59.65 -19.73
N ALA A 217 -20.54 59.60 -18.78
CA ALA A 217 -19.52 60.63 -18.67
C ALA A 217 -18.55 60.59 -19.87
N ARG A 218 -17.83 61.70 -20.09
CA ARG A 218 -16.74 61.74 -21.07
C ARG A 218 -15.60 60.84 -20.60
N THR A 219 -14.98 60.12 -21.54
CA THR A 219 -13.78 59.31 -21.27
C THR A 219 -12.69 60.21 -20.73
N SER A 220 -12.11 59.85 -19.57
CA SER A 220 -10.95 60.54 -19.05
C SER A 220 -9.72 60.31 -19.94
N PRO A 221 -8.75 61.23 -19.99
CA PRO A 221 -7.49 61.04 -20.71
C PRO A 221 -6.75 59.72 -20.39
N PRO A 222 -6.60 59.29 -19.11
CA PRO A 222 -5.95 58.02 -18.81
C PRO A 222 -6.75 56.82 -19.34
N LEU A 223 -8.08 56.79 -19.16
CA LEU A 223 -8.88 55.67 -19.64
C LEU A 223 -8.89 55.59 -21.18
N HIS A 224 -8.91 56.73 -21.88
CA HIS A 224 -8.81 56.77 -23.34
C HIS A 224 -7.46 56.23 -23.83
N GLN A 225 -6.36 56.70 -23.23
CA GLN A 225 -5.01 56.22 -23.54
C GLN A 225 -4.88 54.72 -23.27
N PHE A 226 -5.44 54.23 -22.16
CA PHE A 226 -5.43 52.80 -21.82
C PHE A 226 -6.18 51.96 -22.87
N LEU A 227 -7.44 52.31 -23.15
CA LEU A 227 -8.30 51.53 -24.02
C LEU A 227 -7.80 51.47 -25.47
N VAL A 228 -7.24 52.58 -25.97
CA VAL A 228 -6.78 52.68 -27.36
C VAL A 228 -5.33 52.19 -27.53
N ASN A 229 -4.41 52.61 -26.66
CA ASN A 229 -2.97 52.39 -26.87
C ASN A 229 -2.39 51.23 -26.07
N SER A 230 -2.84 51.03 -24.82
CA SER A 230 -2.25 50.01 -23.93
C SER A 230 -2.94 48.65 -24.07
N LEU A 231 -4.27 48.63 -24.01
CA LEU A 231 -5.09 47.43 -24.13
C LEU A 231 -5.37 47.12 -25.61
N GLY A 232 -6.03 48.05 -26.31
CA GLY A 232 -6.43 47.91 -27.71
C GLY A 232 -7.37 46.72 -27.97
N GLU A 233 -7.89 46.61 -29.20
CA GLU A 233 -8.75 45.48 -29.59
C GLU A 233 -8.02 44.14 -29.51
N ALA A 234 -6.76 44.09 -29.97
CA ALA A 234 -5.97 42.87 -29.99
C ALA A 234 -5.63 42.35 -28.59
N GLY A 235 -5.31 43.25 -27.64
CA GLY A 235 -5.04 42.88 -26.25
C GLY A 235 -6.31 42.39 -25.55
N LEU A 236 -7.42 43.11 -25.71
CA LEU A 236 -8.72 42.71 -25.15
C LEU A 236 -9.17 41.33 -25.68
N LYS A 237 -9.08 41.09 -26.99
CA LYS A 237 -9.44 39.80 -27.60
C LYS A 237 -8.56 38.65 -27.09
N ARG A 238 -7.27 38.92 -26.84
CA ARG A 238 -6.34 37.91 -26.30
C ARG A 238 -6.72 37.51 -24.88
N VAL A 239 -7.00 38.49 -24.01
CA VAL A 239 -7.42 38.22 -22.62
C VAL A 239 -8.79 37.54 -22.58
N CYS A 240 -9.76 38.03 -23.37
CA CYS A 240 -11.07 37.40 -23.50
C CYS A 240 -10.94 35.92 -23.90
N LYS A 241 -10.13 35.62 -24.92
CA LYS A 241 -9.86 34.24 -25.33
C LYS A 241 -9.18 33.42 -24.23
N ALA A 242 -8.25 34.00 -23.47
CA ALA A 242 -7.57 33.30 -22.37
C ALA A 242 -8.57 32.88 -21.28
N VAL A 243 -9.41 33.82 -20.81
CA VAL A 243 -10.45 33.56 -19.80
C VAL A 243 -11.50 32.57 -20.32
N ASP A 244 -11.98 32.72 -21.56
CA ASP A 244 -12.94 31.77 -22.16
C ASP A 244 -12.34 30.36 -22.31
N THR A 245 -11.06 30.25 -22.64
CA THR A 245 -10.38 28.95 -22.78
C THR A 245 -10.24 28.30 -21.42
N ALA A 246 -9.72 29.02 -20.41
CA ALA A 246 -9.63 28.50 -19.06
C ALA A 246 -11.00 28.09 -18.50
N GLY A 247 -12.04 28.90 -18.72
CA GLY A 247 -13.40 28.57 -18.32
C GLY A 247 -13.92 27.26 -18.92
N LYS A 248 -13.66 27.02 -20.22
CA LYS A 248 -14.03 25.76 -20.90
C LYS A 248 -13.26 24.56 -20.37
N GLU A 249 -11.96 24.71 -20.17
CA GLU A 249 -11.11 23.65 -19.59
C GLU A 249 -11.57 23.31 -18.17
N LEU A 250 -11.84 24.31 -17.32
CA LEU A 250 -12.40 24.10 -15.98
C LEU A 250 -13.73 23.34 -16.03
N HIS A 251 -14.65 23.74 -16.92
CA HIS A 251 -15.91 22.99 -17.12
C HIS A 251 -15.67 21.53 -17.54
N SER A 252 -14.71 21.28 -18.45
CA SER A 252 -14.36 19.92 -18.89
C SER A 252 -13.83 19.10 -17.73
N VAL A 253 -12.84 19.63 -16.99
CA VAL A 253 -12.23 18.94 -15.84
C VAL A 253 -13.27 18.63 -14.77
N ILE A 254 -14.22 19.53 -14.52
CA ILE A 254 -15.28 19.29 -13.54
C ILE A 254 -16.18 18.14 -13.99
N HIS A 255 -16.72 18.21 -15.21
CA HIS A 255 -17.72 17.24 -15.69
C HIS A 255 -17.13 15.87 -16.03
N GLU A 256 -15.90 15.82 -16.54
CA GLU A 256 -15.28 14.58 -17.02
C GLU A 256 -14.45 13.88 -15.93
N HIS A 257 -13.98 14.61 -14.92
CA HIS A 257 -13.06 14.06 -13.91
C HIS A 257 -13.51 14.30 -12.47
N LEU A 258 -13.66 15.56 -12.04
CA LEU A 258 -13.87 15.88 -10.63
C LEU A 258 -15.23 15.37 -10.10
N GLN A 259 -16.33 15.73 -10.76
CA GLN A 259 -17.67 15.37 -10.32
C GLN A 259 -17.88 13.84 -10.35
N PRO A 260 -17.56 13.11 -11.45
CA PRO A 260 -17.65 11.66 -11.47
C PRO A 260 -16.80 11.01 -10.37
N ALA A 261 -15.59 11.51 -10.12
CA ALA A 261 -14.73 10.95 -9.07
C ALA A 261 -15.32 11.12 -7.68
N VAL A 262 -15.84 12.32 -7.35
CA VAL A 262 -16.49 12.58 -6.04
C VAL A 262 -17.76 11.76 -5.87
N GLU A 263 -18.57 11.59 -6.91
CA GLU A 263 -19.77 10.76 -6.88
C GLU A 263 -19.43 9.28 -6.64
N ILE A 264 -18.41 8.76 -7.34
CA ILE A 264 -17.97 7.37 -7.16
C ILE A 264 -17.34 7.18 -5.76
N ILE A 265 -16.56 8.15 -5.26
CA ILE A 265 -16.05 8.12 -3.87
C ILE A 265 -17.23 8.02 -2.89
N GLY A 266 -18.26 8.86 -3.06
CA GLY A 266 -19.47 8.83 -2.24
C GLY A 266 -20.17 7.47 -2.28
N PHE A 267 -20.28 6.86 -3.47
CA PHE A 267 -20.83 5.52 -3.64
C PHE A 267 -20.01 4.45 -2.89
N ARG A 268 -18.69 4.46 -3.05
CA ARG A 268 -17.77 3.49 -2.41
C ARG A 268 -17.77 3.62 -0.89
N ILE A 269 -17.83 4.85 -0.38
CA ILE A 269 -17.99 5.12 1.05
C ILE A 269 -19.35 4.62 1.55
N ALA A 270 -20.42 4.76 0.77
CA ALA A 270 -21.73 4.22 1.13
C ALA A 270 -21.73 2.68 1.21
N GLU A 271 -20.98 1.99 0.34
CA GLU A 271 -20.76 0.54 0.47
C GLU A 271 -20.02 0.22 1.77
N LEU A 272 -18.90 0.90 2.06
CA LEU A 272 -18.17 0.74 3.33
C LEU A 272 -19.05 1.02 4.56
N ARG A 273 -19.95 1.99 4.45
CA ARG A 273 -20.94 2.33 5.49
C ARG A 273 -21.95 1.19 5.70
N GLY A 274 -22.38 0.55 4.63
CA GLY A 274 -23.21 -0.66 4.71
C GLY A 274 -22.49 -1.80 5.45
N LEU A 275 -21.21 -1.99 5.15
CA LEU A 275 -20.37 -3.01 5.81
C LEU A 275 -20.13 -2.68 7.29
N SER A 276 -19.82 -1.43 7.64
CA SER A 276 -19.51 -1.01 9.02
C SER A 276 -20.70 -1.19 9.98
N ARG A 277 -21.93 -1.07 9.48
CA ARG A 277 -23.15 -1.36 10.24
C ARG A 277 -23.29 -2.84 10.65
N TRP A 278 -22.67 -3.75 9.91
CA TRP A 278 -22.63 -5.17 10.29
C TRP A 278 -21.50 -5.44 11.29
N ARG A 279 -21.66 -4.88 12.51
CA ARG A 279 -20.64 -4.90 13.58
C ARG A 279 -20.15 -6.30 13.91
N ALA A 280 -21.01 -7.32 13.87
CA ALA A 280 -20.62 -8.71 14.16
C ALA A 280 -19.51 -9.24 13.23
N ARG A 281 -19.40 -8.74 11.99
CA ARG A 281 -18.37 -9.15 11.02
C ARG A 281 -17.24 -8.13 10.89
N TYR A 282 -17.59 -6.85 10.80
CA TYR A 282 -16.66 -5.79 10.38
C TYR A 282 -15.98 -5.05 11.54
N HIS A 283 -16.58 -5.00 12.72
CA HIS A 283 -15.95 -4.37 13.89
C HIS A 283 -14.63 -5.05 14.26
N ILE A 284 -14.55 -6.38 14.07
CA ILE A 284 -13.38 -7.16 14.45
C ILE A 284 -12.16 -6.86 13.57
N ILE A 285 -12.35 -6.33 12.35
CA ILE A 285 -11.26 -5.89 11.49
C ILE A 285 -10.96 -4.39 11.65
N GLY A 286 -11.69 -3.69 12.53
CA GLY A 286 -11.46 -2.28 12.84
C GLY A 286 -12.22 -1.29 11.93
N LEU A 287 -13.22 -1.75 11.18
CA LEU A 287 -14.09 -0.86 10.41
C LEU A 287 -15.15 -0.24 11.33
N ASP A 288 -14.90 1.00 11.77
CA ASP A 288 -15.78 1.74 12.68
C ASP A 288 -16.89 2.50 11.94
N GLU A 289 -18.11 2.39 12.47
CA GLU A 289 -19.29 3.01 11.86
C GLU A 289 -19.25 4.54 11.94
N LYS A 290 -18.79 5.13 13.05
CA LYS A 290 -18.80 6.58 13.25
C LYS A 290 -17.78 7.27 12.36
N LEU A 291 -16.59 6.68 12.21
CA LEU A 291 -15.56 7.21 11.31
C LEU A 291 -16.03 7.18 9.84
N ILE A 292 -16.69 6.10 9.42
CA ILE A 292 -17.24 6.00 8.06
C ILE A 292 -18.46 6.92 7.87
N ASP A 293 -19.31 7.11 8.89
CA ASP A 293 -20.40 8.08 8.86
C ASP A 293 -19.85 9.51 8.67
N SER A 294 -18.79 9.88 9.39
CA SER A 294 -18.10 11.17 9.22
C SER A 294 -17.55 11.35 7.80
N ALA A 295 -16.87 10.32 7.26
CA ALA A 295 -16.39 10.35 5.88
C ALA A 295 -17.56 10.45 4.86
N THR A 296 -18.70 9.82 5.14
CA THR A 296 -19.91 9.91 4.30
C THR A 296 -20.44 11.33 4.27
N GLU A 297 -20.49 12.00 5.42
CA GLU A 297 -20.92 13.38 5.53
C GLU A 297 -19.99 14.32 4.75
N LYS A 298 -18.68 14.16 4.90
CA LYS A 298 -17.67 14.97 4.20
C LYS A 298 -17.69 14.75 2.68
N ALA A 299 -17.95 13.52 2.22
CA ALA A 299 -18.13 13.25 0.79
C ALA A 299 -19.36 13.98 0.23
N GLY A 300 -20.46 13.97 0.98
CA GLY A 300 -21.67 14.72 0.63
C GLY A 300 -21.47 16.24 0.59
N MET A 301 -20.72 16.79 1.54
CA MET A 301 -20.34 18.21 1.56
C MET A 301 -19.47 18.59 0.36
N LEU A 302 -18.48 17.76 0.04
CA LEU A 302 -17.61 17.97 -1.13
C LEU A 302 -18.43 18.02 -2.42
N LEU A 303 -19.41 17.13 -2.58
CA LEU A 303 -20.30 17.15 -3.75
C LEU A 303 -21.11 18.45 -3.84
N VAL A 304 -21.61 18.98 -2.73
CA VAL A 304 -22.28 20.30 -2.70
C VAL A 304 -21.33 21.41 -3.14
N HIS A 305 -20.06 21.35 -2.73
CA HIS A 305 -19.04 22.32 -3.15
C HIS A 305 -18.69 22.23 -4.63
N VAL A 306 -18.62 21.03 -5.21
CA VAL A 306 -18.42 20.87 -6.66
C VAL A 306 -19.55 21.54 -7.43
N GLU A 307 -20.82 21.30 -7.03
CA GLU A 307 -21.99 21.92 -7.65
C GLU A 307 -22.03 23.45 -7.45
N ARG A 308 -21.68 23.93 -6.25
CA ARG A 308 -21.57 25.36 -5.96
C ARG A 308 -20.50 26.01 -6.83
N PHE A 309 -19.32 25.40 -6.92
CA PHE A 309 -18.21 25.89 -7.73
C PHE A 309 -18.62 26.02 -9.20
N LEU A 310 -19.26 24.99 -9.76
CA LEU A 310 -19.73 24.98 -11.14
C LEU A 310 -20.70 26.14 -11.43
N ARG A 311 -21.62 26.43 -10.50
CA ARG A 311 -22.57 27.56 -10.63
C ARG A 311 -21.86 28.90 -10.57
N ILE A 312 -20.94 29.09 -9.64
CA ILE A 312 -20.18 30.33 -9.50
C ILE A 312 -19.31 30.55 -10.75
N LEU A 313 -18.64 29.51 -11.25
CA LEU A 313 -17.88 29.54 -12.50
C LEU A 313 -18.73 30.02 -13.66
N ALA A 314 -19.92 29.44 -13.86
CA ALA A 314 -20.81 29.84 -14.94
C ALA A 314 -21.22 31.32 -14.84
N ILE A 315 -21.53 31.81 -13.63
CA ILE A 315 -21.89 33.22 -13.39
C ILE A 315 -20.69 34.13 -13.70
N VAL A 316 -19.51 33.81 -13.18
CA VAL A 316 -18.29 34.62 -13.37
C VAL A 316 -17.93 34.71 -14.84
N LEU A 317 -17.91 33.59 -15.57
CA LEU A 317 -17.63 33.58 -17.00
C LEU A 317 -18.63 34.43 -17.79
N TYR A 318 -19.92 34.34 -17.45
CA TYR A 318 -20.95 35.15 -18.10
C TYR A 318 -20.77 36.66 -17.84
N GLN A 319 -20.33 37.04 -16.63
CA GLN A 319 -20.04 38.43 -16.29
C GLN A 319 -18.80 38.95 -17.04
N PHE A 320 -17.72 38.16 -17.12
CA PHE A 320 -16.54 38.49 -17.93
C PHE A 320 -16.91 38.69 -19.40
N GLN A 321 -17.73 37.81 -19.98
CA GLN A 321 -18.18 37.95 -21.37
C GLN A 321 -18.98 39.24 -21.60
N ASN A 322 -19.89 39.60 -20.70
CA ASN A 322 -20.62 40.86 -20.77
C ASN A 322 -19.68 42.08 -20.70
N PHE A 323 -18.73 42.06 -19.77
CA PHE A 323 -17.73 43.11 -19.63
C PHE A 323 -16.85 43.25 -20.88
N PHE A 324 -16.26 42.16 -21.38
CA PHE A 324 -15.40 42.21 -22.56
C PHE A 324 -16.16 42.65 -23.82
N ASN A 325 -17.40 42.22 -24.02
CA ASN A 325 -18.23 42.68 -25.13
C ASN A 325 -18.51 44.19 -25.05
N TRP A 326 -18.77 44.70 -23.85
CA TRP A 326 -18.95 46.13 -23.62
C TRP A 326 -17.69 46.94 -23.90
N VAL A 327 -16.55 46.54 -23.32
CA VAL A 327 -15.27 47.22 -23.52
C VAL A 327 -14.87 47.19 -25.00
N LEU A 328 -15.06 46.07 -25.69
CA LEU A 328 -14.77 45.94 -27.12
C LEU A 328 -15.63 46.91 -27.94
N ARG A 329 -16.93 46.97 -27.65
CA ARG A 329 -17.84 47.93 -28.28
C ARG A 329 -17.38 49.37 -28.05
N TYR A 330 -16.95 49.68 -26.84
CA TYR A 330 -16.49 51.01 -26.48
C TYR A 330 -15.18 51.40 -27.17
N ILE A 331 -14.20 50.48 -27.25
CA ILE A 331 -12.96 50.68 -28.03
C ILE A 331 -13.29 51.00 -29.49
N LYS A 332 -14.21 50.26 -30.12
CA LYS A 332 -14.61 50.54 -31.51
C LYS A 332 -15.26 51.90 -31.69
N ILE A 333 -16.08 52.34 -30.73
CA ILE A 333 -16.66 53.70 -30.74
C ILE A 333 -15.55 54.76 -30.68
N LEU A 334 -14.57 54.59 -29.78
CA LEU A 334 -13.44 55.53 -29.67
C LEU A 334 -12.60 55.58 -30.94
N MET A 335 -12.47 54.46 -31.65
CA MET A 335 -11.74 54.34 -32.92
C MET A 335 -12.56 54.69 -34.16
N SER A 336 -13.85 55.04 -34.01
CA SER A 336 -14.78 55.29 -35.13
C SER A 336 -14.93 54.10 -36.10
N GLU A 337 -14.88 52.87 -35.57
CA GLU A 337 -15.03 51.61 -36.31
C GLU A 337 -16.47 51.07 -36.28
N PRO A 338 -16.90 50.25 -37.27
CA PRO A 338 -18.25 49.71 -37.32
C PRO A 338 -18.55 48.74 -36.17
N ILE A 339 -19.75 48.85 -35.60
CA ILE A 339 -20.19 48.16 -34.37
C ILE A 339 -21.16 47.00 -34.68
N ASP A 340 -21.59 46.86 -35.93
CA ASP A 340 -22.75 46.04 -36.36
C ASP A 340 -22.69 44.55 -35.98
N GLN A 341 -21.52 44.05 -35.58
CA GLN A 341 -21.28 42.65 -35.20
C GLN A 341 -21.21 42.40 -33.69
N ILE A 342 -21.26 43.43 -32.83
CA ILE A 342 -21.11 43.28 -31.37
C ILE A 342 -22.47 43.38 -30.69
N GLN A 343 -22.82 42.35 -29.92
CA GLN A 343 -24.07 42.33 -29.15
C GLN A 343 -24.08 43.44 -28.07
N PRO A 344 -25.24 44.06 -27.81
CA PRO A 344 -25.36 45.02 -26.72
C PRO A 344 -25.18 44.31 -25.37
N ALA A 345 -24.26 44.79 -24.55
CA ALA A 345 -24.04 44.29 -23.20
C ALA A 345 -25.10 44.82 -22.23
N ASN A 346 -25.43 44.03 -21.20
CA ASN A 346 -26.35 44.44 -20.15
C ASN A 346 -25.63 45.35 -19.14
N SER A 347 -26.11 46.59 -18.99
CA SER A 347 -25.52 47.59 -18.09
C SER A 347 -25.55 47.19 -16.61
N GLU A 348 -26.58 46.49 -16.15
CA GLU A 348 -26.68 46.05 -14.74
C GLU A 348 -25.60 45.01 -14.43
N LEU A 349 -25.37 44.08 -15.34
CA LEU A 349 -24.34 43.05 -15.22
C LEU A 349 -22.93 43.65 -15.21
N ILE A 350 -22.69 44.69 -16.02
CA ILE A 350 -21.41 45.42 -15.99
C ILE A 350 -21.20 46.12 -14.65
N VAL A 351 -22.23 46.74 -14.06
CA VAL A 351 -22.12 47.34 -12.72
C VAL A 351 -21.75 46.28 -11.69
N VAL A 352 -22.35 45.09 -11.76
CA VAL A 352 -22.01 43.97 -10.86
C VAL A 352 -20.56 43.53 -11.08
N PHE A 353 -20.13 43.33 -12.33
CA PHE A 353 -18.76 42.97 -12.65
C PHE A 353 -17.74 43.99 -12.10
N LEU A 354 -17.96 45.28 -12.37
CA LEU A 354 -17.06 46.34 -11.90
C LEU A 354 -16.99 46.42 -10.38
N LYS A 355 -18.07 46.09 -9.67
CA LYS A 355 -18.11 46.11 -8.20
C LYS A 355 -17.51 44.89 -7.53
N PHE A 356 -17.61 43.71 -8.15
CA PHE A 356 -17.37 42.45 -7.46
C PHE A 356 -16.37 41.53 -8.16
N LEU A 357 -15.93 41.83 -9.38
CA LEU A 357 -15.08 40.94 -10.19
C LEU A 357 -13.89 41.63 -10.85
N LEU A 358 -13.84 42.97 -10.91
CA LEU A 358 -12.70 43.68 -11.51
C LEU A 358 -11.42 43.49 -10.69
N ASP A 359 -11.53 43.64 -9.37
CA ASP A 359 -10.41 43.56 -8.43
C ASP A 359 -10.49 42.31 -7.52
N HIS A 360 -11.50 41.46 -7.72
CA HIS A 360 -11.76 40.27 -6.90
C HIS A 360 -11.88 39.02 -7.78
N ASP A 361 -11.22 37.93 -7.37
CA ASP A 361 -11.21 36.67 -8.10
C ASP A 361 -11.91 35.55 -7.30
N PRO A 362 -13.25 35.48 -7.27
CA PRO A 362 -14.00 34.49 -6.48
C PRO A 362 -13.68 33.04 -6.87
N ILE A 363 -13.26 32.77 -8.11
CA ILE A 363 -12.91 31.42 -8.56
C ILE A 363 -11.56 31.00 -7.98
N GLY A 364 -10.59 31.91 -7.99
CA GLY A 364 -9.32 31.73 -7.30
C GLY A 364 -9.53 31.45 -5.82
N GLU A 365 -10.36 32.25 -5.14
CA GLU A 365 -10.61 32.09 -3.69
C GLU A 365 -11.20 30.71 -3.34
N LEU A 366 -12.08 30.17 -4.19
CA LEU A 366 -12.70 28.86 -3.99
C LEU A 366 -11.74 27.68 -4.18
N LEU A 367 -10.64 27.88 -4.91
CA LEU A 367 -9.60 26.87 -5.17
C LEU A 367 -8.42 26.98 -4.20
N GLU A 368 -8.23 28.15 -3.57
CA GLU A 368 -7.20 28.38 -2.55
C GLU A 368 -7.39 27.50 -1.31
N VAL A 369 -6.31 27.29 -0.56
CA VAL A 369 -6.32 26.50 0.68
C VAL A 369 -6.35 27.43 1.88
N ASN A 370 -7.13 27.09 2.91
CA ASN A 370 -7.28 27.84 4.17
C ASN A 370 -7.87 29.25 4.03
N LYS A 371 -8.75 29.47 3.05
CA LYS A 371 -9.44 30.74 2.87
C LYS A 371 -10.87 30.64 3.40
N ILE A 372 -11.27 31.64 4.19
CA ILE A 372 -12.62 31.72 4.74
C ILE A 372 -13.49 32.49 3.76
N ILE A 373 -14.58 31.86 3.33
CA ILE A 373 -15.56 32.43 2.42
C ILE A 373 -16.69 33.02 3.24
N GLU A 374 -17.02 34.29 2.99
CA GLU A 374 -18.18 34.92 3.58
C GLU A 374 -19.46 34.35 2.97
N VAL A 375 -20.37 33.89 3.83
CA VAL A 375 -21.68 33.36 3.45
C VAL A 375 -22.76 34.23 4.07
N ASP A 376 -23.84 34.48 3.33
CA ASP A 376 -24.93 35.29 3.81
C ASP A 376 -25.66 34.64 5.00
N VAL A 377 -26.11 35.48 5.93
CA VAL A 377 -26.75 35.04 7.18
C VAL A 377 -28.03 34.24 6.92
N ASP A 378 -28.77 34.56 5.85
CA ASP A 378 -30.01 33.87 5.51
C ASP A 378 -29.74 32.43 5.04
N THR A 379 -28.69 32.22 4.25
CA THR A 379 -28.21 30.90 3.82
C THR A 379 -27.73 30.09 5.01
N MET A 380 -26.98 30.70 5.93
CA MET A 380 -26.55 30.03 7.17
C MET A 380 -27.74 29.54 8.00
N GLN A 381 -28.76 30.39 8.20
CA GLN A 381 -29.99 29.99 8.89
C GLN A 381 -30.73 28.84 8.18
N ARG A 382 -30.73 28.83 6.84
CA ARG A 382 -31.32 27.71 6.08
C ARG A 382 -30.54 26.41 6.26
N ILE A 383 -29.21 26.47 6.34
CA ILE A 383 -28.37 25.30 6.60
C ILE A 383 -28.66 24.74 7.99
N GLU A 384 -28.74 25.61 9.01
CA GLU A 384 -29.12 25.21 10.37
C GLU A 384 -30.49 24.52 10.41
N GLN A 385 -31.46 25.03 9.63
CA GLN A 385 -32.76 24.38 9.48
C GLN A 385 -32.66 23.02 8.79
N LEU A 386 -31.80 22.86 7.78
CA LEU A 386 -31.61 21.58 7.10
C LEU A 386 -31.07 20.49 8.04
N VAL A 387 -30.27 20.84 9.05
CA VAL A 387 -29.82 19.88 10.08
C VAL A 387 -31.04 19.22 10.76
N MET A 388 -32.09 19.98 11.04
CA MET A 388 -33.34 19.46 11.64
C MET A 388 -34.11 18.50 10.71
N PHE A 389 -33.84 18.55 9.40
CA PHE A 389 -34.43 17.66 8.39
C PHE A 389 -33.50 16.50 7.99
N GLY A 390 -32.42 16.27 8.73
CA GLY A 390 -31.45 15.21 8.43
C GLY A 390 -30.36 15.63 7.44
N GLY A 391 -30.13 16.94 7.29
CA GLY A 391 -28.95 17.49 6.64
C GLY A 391 -27.67 17.24 7.43
N TYR A 392 -26.56 17.74 6.93
CA TYR A 392 -25.25 17.54 7.54
C TYR A 392 -25.11 18.23 8.89
N SER A 393 -24.30 17.67 9.78
CA SER A 393 -24.05 18.16 11.14
C SER A 393 -23.10 19.35 11.19
N ASP A 394 -22.09 19.41 10.33
CA ASP A 394 -21.23 20.60 10.19
C ASP A 394 -21.95 21.66 9.34
N THR A 395 -22.32 22.78 9.97
CA THR A 395 -23.04 23.90 9.33
C THR A 395 -22.12 24.88 8.62
N ASN A 396 -20.82 24.86 8.95
CA ASN A 396 -19.86 25.86 8.48
C ASN A 396 -19.13 25.40 7.21
N TYR A 397 -19.56 24.28 6.63
CA TYR A 397 -18.92 23.72 5.43
C TYR A 397 -18.90 24.71 4.26
N LEU A 398 -19.89 25.61 4.10
CA LEU A 398 -19.88 26.62 3.03
C LEU A 398 -18.89 27.76 3.25
N GLU A 399 -18.36 27.96 4.46
CA GLU A 399 -17.34 28.98 4.75
C GLU A 399 -15.95 28.53 4.30
N LYS A 400 -15.79 27.26 3.89
CA LYS A 400 -14.52 26.68 3.52
C LYS A 400 -14.43 26.48 2.02
N THR A 401 -13.20 26.42 1.51
CA THR A 401 -12.94 26.23 0.09
C THR A 401 -13.18 24.79 -0.35
N LEU A 402 -13.24 24.58 -1.67
CA LEU A 402 -13.36 23.26 -2.26
C LEU A 402 -12.16 22.36 -1.87
N SER A 403 -10.96 22.96 -1.84
CA SER A 403 -9.72 22.29 -1.44
C SER A 403 -9.74 21.90 0.05
N ASP A 404 -10.26 22.76 0.92
CA ASP A 404 -10.33 22.50 2.37
C ASP A 404 -11.30 21.37 2.71
N GLU A 405 -12.45 21.30 2.03
CA GLU A 405 -13.40 20.20 2.21
C GLU A 405 -12.88 18.88 1.64
N PHE A 406 -12.16 18.91 0.52
CA PHE A 406 -11.47 17.73 0.01
C PHE A 406 -10.42 17.21 1.00
N ASN A 407 -9.59 18.10 1.58
CA ASN A 407 -8.59 17.73 2.59
C ASN A 407 -9.23 17.12 3.85
N GLN A 408 -10.39 17.61 4.28
CA GLN A 408 -11.13 17.04 5.40
C GLN A 408 -11.65 15.63 5.10
N LEU A 409 -12.21 15.41 3.91
CA LEU A 409 -12.62 14.08 3.47
C LEU A 409 -11.44 13.11 3.47
N GLU A 410 -10.31 13.52 2.89
CA GLU A 410 -9.09 12.72 2.84
C GLU A 410 -8.60 12.36 4.25
N GLN A 411 -8.61 13.32 5.18
CA GLN A 411 -8.21 13.09 6.56
C GLN A 411 -9.15 12.11 7.28
N CYS A 412 -10.48 12.24 7.12
CA CYS A 412 -11.45 11.31 7.69
C CYS A 412 -11.25 9.87 7.16
N LEU A 413 -10.97 9.72 5.87
CA LEU A 413 -10.67 8.42 5.27
C LEU A 413 -9.38 7.81 5.84
N LYS A 414 -8.33 8.62 5.98
CA LYS A 414 -7.07 8.19 6.61
C LYS A 414 -7.28 7.72 8.04
N GLU A 415 -8.07 8.43 8.83
CA GLU A 415 -8.40 8.04 10.21
C GLU A 415 -9.19 6.73 10.26
N ALA A 416 -10.19 6.57 9.39
CA ALA A 416 -11.00 5.36 9.29
C ALA A 416 -10.13 4.12 8.95
N PHE A 417 -9.25 4.23 7.95
CA PHE A 417 -8.39 3.12 7.55
C PHE A 417 -7.21 2.89 8.51
N LEU A 418 -6.74 3.92 9.23
CA LEU A 418 -5.72 3.77 10.26
C LEU A 418 -6.23 2.93 11.45
N LEU A 419 -7.50 3.07 11.82
CA LEU A 419 -8.09 2.22 12.87
C LEU A 419 -8.13 0.75 12.43
N GLN A 420 -8.49 0.49 11.17
CA GLN A 420 -8.44 -0.85 10.59
C GLN A 420 -7.01 -1.43 10.64
N PHE A 421 -6.05 -0.63 10.16
CA PHE A 421 -4.64 -0.98 10.12
C PHE A 421 -4.07 -1.34 11.50
N THR A 422 -4.37 -0.52 12.51
CA THR A 422 -3.90 -0.75 13.88
C THR A 422 -4.58 -1.96 14.53
N THR A 423 -5.89 -2.14 14.32
CA THR A 423 -6.65 -3.28 14.86
C THR A 423 -6.12 -4.61 14.33
N ILE A 424 -5.82 -4.69 13.03
CA ILE A 424 -5.27 -5.91 12.41
C ILE A 424 -3.83 -6.14 12.87
N SER A 425 -3.02 -5.09 12.94
CA SER A 425 -1.64 -5.17 13.44
C SER A 425 -1.57 -5.74 14.86
N GLN A 426 -2.51 -5.39 15.74
CA GLN A 426 -2.56 -5.87 17.12
C GLN A 426 -2.98 -7.34 17.24
N LYS A 427 -3.63 -7.91 16.22
CA LYS A 427 -4.07 -9.31 16.24
C LYS A 427 -2.97 -10.28 15.85
N ILE A 428 -1.97 -9.81 15.13
CA ILE A 428 -0.84 -10.64 14.72
C ILE A 428 0.15 -10.67 15.89
N HIS A 429 0.46 -11.87 16.36
CA HIS A 429 1.32 -12.08 17.51
C HIS A 429 2.28 -13.25 17.26
N CYS A 430 3.38 -13.28 18.01
CA CYS A 430 4.36 -14.35 17.95
C CYS A 430 3.85 -15.58 18.73
N GLU A 431 3.75 -16.72 18.05
CA GLU A 431 3.34 -18.00 18.65
C GLU A 431 4.52 -18.84 19.11
N ASP A 432 5.60 -18.83 18.34
CA ASP A 432 6.77 -19.68 18.58
C ASP A 432 8.05 -18.96 18.13
N LEU A 433 9.15 -19.26 18.81
CA LEU A 433 10.46 -18.69 18.53
C LEU A 433 11.54 -19.75 18.76
N MET A 434 12.36 -19.99 17.74
CA MET A 434 13.39 -21.02 17.77
C MET A 434 14.76 -20.44 17.37
N PRO A 435 15.74 -20.39 18.31
CA PRO A 435 17.12 -20.02 18.00
C PRO A 435 17.80 -21.14 17.19
N LEU A 436 18.28 -20.83 15.99
CA LEU A 436 18.87 -21.82 15.07
C LEU A 436 20.37 -21.98 15.34
N TYR A 437 21.16 -20.95 15.07
CA TYR A 437 22.62 -20.96 15.27
C TYR A 437 23.18 -19.56 15.60
N LYS A 438 24.33 -19.56 16.29
CA LYS A 438 25.12 -18.36 16.60
C LYS A 438 25.99 -17.94 15.41
N VAL A 439 26.13 -16.66 15.16
CA VAL A 439 27.10 -16.11 14.19
C VAL A 439 28.38 -15.73 14.92
N GLY A 440 29.55 -16.08 14.36
CA GLY A 440 30.85 -15.70 14.89
C GLY A 440 31.11 -14.18 14.75
N TYR A 441 31.83 -13.58 15.70
CA TYR A 441 32.23 -12.16 15.63
C TYR A 441 33.32 -11.96 14.55
N THR A 442 32.93 -11.80 13.29
CA THR A 442 33.81 -11.21 12.26
C THR A 442 33.27 -9.84 11.83
N PRO A 443 34.03 -8.73 11.93
CA PRO A 443 33.48 -7.37 11.84
C PRO A 443 33.20 -6.88 10.42
N GLU A 444 33.44 -7.69 9.37
CA GLU A 444 33.45 -7.22 7.98
C GLU A 444 32.57 -8.03 7.01
N VAL A 445 31.86 -9.06 7.47
CA VAL A 445 30.89 -9.77 6.61
C VAL A 445 29.50 -9.41 7.09
N SER A 446 28.87 -8.48 6.36
CA SER A 446 27.42 -8.28 6.41
C SER A 446 26.73 -9.64 6.50
N SER A 447 25.81 -9.76 7.45
CA SER A 447 24.87 -10.88 7.68
C SER A 447 23.91 -11.13 6.49
N SER A 448 24.39 -10.97 5.26
CA SER A 448 23.60 -10.69 4.05
C SER A 448 23.35 -11.91 3.16
N ASP A 449 24.28 -12.86 3.07
CA ASP A 449 24.29 -13.78 1.92
C ASP A 449 24.28 -15.27 2.29
N ALA A 450 23.92 -15.64 3.53
CA ALA A 450 23.69 -17.05 3.84
C ALA A 450 22.44 -17.53 3.07
N PRO A 451 22.54 -18.54 2.18
CA PRO A 451 21.41 -18.98 1.38
C PRO A 451 20.37 -19.62 2.29
N THR A 452 19.17 -19.05 2.27
CA THR A 452 18.01 -19.54 3.02
C THR A 452 16.80 -19.63 2.11
N SER A 453 15.96 -20.61 2.37
CA SER A 453 14.73 -20.83 1.62
C SER A 453 13.63 -21.35 2.53
N ILE A 454 12.43 -20.77 2.45
CA ILE A 454 11.27 -21.14 3.26
C ILE A 454 10.09 -21.41 2.33
N PHE A 455 9.41 -22.55 2.51
CA PHE A 455 8.30 -22.95 1.64
C PHE A 455 7.22 -23.72 2.39
N TYR A 456 6.02 -23.82 1.79
CA TYR A 456 4.87 -24.57 2.29
C TYR A 456 4.35 -25.57 1.25
N TYR A 457 4.22 -26.85 1.64
CA TYR A 457 3.79 -27.97 0.81
C TYR A 457 2.60 -28.72 1.40
N LYS A 458 1.86 -29.49 0.61
CA LYS A 458 0.87 -30.44 1.14
C LYS A 458 1.61 -31.60 1.80
N GLY A 459 1.28 -31.90 3.05
CA GLY A 459 1.92 -32.97 3.81
C GLY A 459 1.60 -34.33 3.22
N ASP A 460 2.63 -35.13 2.98
CA ASP A 460 2.47 -36.52 2.56
C ASP A 460 2.27 -37.37 3.81
N HIS A 461 1.04 -37.81 4.08
CA HIS A 461 0.80 -38.76 5.15
C HIS A 461 1.37 -40.12 4.71
N GLY A 462 2.52 -40.50 5.27
CA GLY A 462 3.04 -41.85 5.14
C GLY A 462 1.94 -42.88 5.46
N ALA A 463 1.86 -43.91 4.63
CA ALA A 463 0.77 -44.90 4.54
C ALA A 463 0.55 -45.81 5.78
N THR A 464 0.76 -45.33 7.00
CA THR A 464 0.64 -46.13 8.24
C THR A 464 -0.28 -45.52 9.29
N SER A 465 -1.06 -44.48 8.99
CA SER A 465 -2.11 -44.00 9.91
C SER A 465 -3.49 -44.15 9.25
N GLU A 466 -4.05 -45.35 9.36
CA GLU A 466 -5.50 -45.52 9.25
C GLU A 466 -6.14 -44.80 10.44
N VAL A 467 -6.59 -43.55 10.24
CA VAL A 467 -7.75 -42.89 10.88
C VAL A 467 -7.77 -41.39 10.51
N CYS A 468 -8.83 -41.01 9.78
CA CYS A 468 -9.49 -39.70 9.68
C CYS A 468 -9.00 -38.57 8.74
N THR A 469 -9.93 -38.27 7.80
CA THR A 469 -10.45 -36.95 7.36
C THR A 469 -9.53 -35.96 6.65
N ASP A 470 -9.64 -35.96 5.32
CA ASP A 470 -9.85 -34.83 4.38
C ASP A 470 -9.57 -33.39 4.91
N GLY A 471 -8.34 -33.15 5.35
CA GLY A 471 -7.81 -31.83 5.64
C GLY A 471 -6.51 -31.63 4.87
N ASP A 472 -6.41 -30.57 4.08
CA ASP A 472 -5.25 -30.17 3.28
C ASP A 472 -4.09 -29.71 4.21
N SER A 473 -3.62 -30.57 5.11
CA SER A 473 -2.58 -30.22 6.09
C SER A 473 -1.27 -29.97 5.34
N ARG A 474 -0.78 -28.73 5.38
CA ARG A 474 0.40 -28.31 4.63
C ARG A 474 1.60 -28.24 5.55
N VAL A 475 2.72 -28.89 5.23
CA VAL A 475 3.96 -28.87 5.99
C VAL A 475 4.88 -27.76 5.46
N ASP A 476 5.36 -26.93 6.37
CA ASP A 476 6.39 -25.95 6.10
C ASP A 476 7.79 -26.58 6.13
N TYR A 477 8.66 -26.13 5.23
CA TYR A 477 10.07 -26.53 5.13
C TYR A 477 10.95 -25.28 5.15
N ILE A 478 11.92 -25.26 6.05
CA ILE A 478 12.87 -24.17 6.25
C ILE A 478 14.26 -24.75 6.02
N CYS A 479 14.92 -24.33 4.95
CA CYS A 479 16.27 -24.77 4.58
C CYS A 479 17.24 -23.60 4.68
N PHE A 480 18.39 -23.80 5.29
CA PHE A 480 19.41 -22.76 5.45
C PHE A 480 20.81 -23.35 5.49
N LYS A 481 21.78 -22.63 4.92
CA LYS A 481 23.19 -22.97 5.10
C LYS A 481 23.66 -22.52 6.48
N VAL A 482 24.38 -23.40 7.14
CA VAL A 482 24.97 -23.13 8.45
C VAL A 482 26.40 -22.63 8.25
N PRO A 483 26.80 -21.50 8.86
CA PRO A 483 28.18 -21.03 8.77
C PRO A 483 29.15 -22.00 9.43
N ASP A 484 30.31 -22.24 8.81
CA ASP A 484 31.32 -23.19 9.29
C ASP A 484 31.82 -22.85 10.71
N GLU A 485 31.86 -21.55 11.04
CA GLU A 485 32.25 -21.03 12.36
C GLU A 485 31.24 -21.38 13.48
N SER A 486 30.01 -21.77 13.13
CA SER A 486 28.92 -21.90 14.10
C SER A 486 28.79 -23.30 14.74
N LEU A 487 29.24 -24.37 14.07
CA LEU A 487 29.05 -25.76 14.53
C LEU A 487 30.33 -26.60 14.63
N GLU A 488 31.54 -26.03 14.51
CA GLU A 488 32.80 -26.80 14.33
C GLU A 488 32.71 -27.88 13.21
N LEU A 489 31.71 -27.77 12.35
CA LEU A 489 31.43 -28.63 11.20
C LEU A 489 31.43 -27.72 9.97
N THR A 490 32.01 -28.20 8.88
CA THR A 490 32.13 -27.48 7.61
C THR A 490 31.00 -27.87 6.66
N ASN A 491 30.54 -26.91 5.85
CA ASN A 491 29.61 -27.11 4.74
C ASN A 491 28.30 -27.83 5.13
N CYS A 492 27.65 -27.40 6.21
CA CYS A 492 26.37 -27.98 6.64
C CYS A 492 25.13 -27.24 6.12
N ILE A 493 24.09 -27.99 5.81
CA ILE A 493 22.74 -27.49 5.51
C ILE A 493 21.78 -27.97 6.60
N GLY A 494 21.06 -27.05 7.23
CA GLY A 494 19.95 -27.36 8.12
C GLY A 494 18.63 -27.38 7.36
N ILE A 495 17.83 -28.44 7.55
CA ILE A 495 16.45 -28.52 7.04
C ILE A 495 15.54 -28.77 8.24
N ILE A 496 14.53 -27.92 8.40
CA ILE A 496 13.51 -28.03 9.43
C ILE A 496 12.16 -28.20 8.73
N ARG A 497 11.33 -29.11 9.22
CA ARG A 497 9.97 -29.32 8.73
C ARG A 497 8.94 -29.25 9.86
N GLY A 498 7.74 -28.75 9.54
CA GLY A 498 6.60 -28.77 10.47
C GLY A 498 6.70 -27.76 11.61
N PHE A 499 7.42 -26.66 11.43
CA PHE A 499 7.50 -25.61 12.46
C PHE A 499 6.15 -24.91 12.62
N ALA A 500 5.46 -24.58 11.52
CA ALA A 500 4.12 -23.99 11.49
C ALA A 500 2.99 -24.96 11.91
N ASN A 501 3.16 -26.27 11.72
CA ASN A 501 2.12 -27.28 11.96
C ASN A 501 1.89 -27.70 13.43
N GLY A 502 2.62 -27.10 14.37
CA GLY A 502 2.57 -27.48 15.78
C GLY A 502 1.34 -27.08 16.56
N LEU A 503 0.56 -26.17 16.01
CA LEU A 503 -0.51 -25.48 16.71
C LEU A 503 -1.80 -25.67 15.92
N ASP A 504 -2.22 -26.93 15.74
CA ASP A 504 -3.55 -27.22 15.21
C ASP A 504 -4.60 -26.90 16.28
N PRO A 505 -5.41 -25.84 16.12
CA PRO A 505 -6.42 -25.45 17.11
C PRO A 505 -7.53 -26.51 17.24
N VAL A 506 -7.70 -27.37 16.23
CA VAL A 506 -8.80 -28.36 16.16
C VAL A 506 -8.44 -29.64 16.90
N GLN A 507 -7.18 -30.09 16.86
CA GLN A 507 -6.79 -31.41 17.37
C GLN A 507 -6.04 -31.43 18.71
N LYS A 508 -5.63 -30.30 19.29
CA LYS A 508 -4.84 -30.24 20.54
C LYS A 508 -3.59 -31.15 20.54
N ARG A 509 -3.11 -31.59 19.38
CA ARG A 509 -1.86 -32.34 19.24
C ARG A 509 -0.75 -31.34 18.91
N VAL A 510 0.10 -31.08 19.89
CA VAL A 510 1.34 -30.34 19.65
C VAL A 510 2.30 -31.29 18.95
N THR A 511 2.47 -31.14 17.64
CA THR A 511 3.51 -31.84 16.89
C THR A 511 4.83 -31.10 17.07
N SER A 512 5.89 -31.81 17.46
CA SER A 512 7.23 -31.25 17.51
C SER A 512 7.72 -30.97 16.08
N PRO A 513 8.36 -29.81 15.82
CA PRO A 513 9.07 -29.62 14.57
C PRO A 513 10.13 -30.70 14.45
N GLU A 514 10.47 -31.10 13.23
CA GLU A 514 11.52 -32.09 13.01
C GLU A 514 12.63 -31.47 12.16
N ALA A 515 13.87 -31.85 12.39
CA ALA A 515 15.00 -31.28 11.69
C ALA A 515 16.08 -32.30 11.36
N ILE A 516 16.89 -31.95 10.37
CA ILE A 516 18.08 -32.69 9.96
C ILE A 516 19.21 -31.70 9.64
N LEU A 517 20.43 -32.14 9.92
CA LEU A 517 21.66 -31.46 9.53
C LEU A 517 22.39 -32.34 8.49
N LEU A 518 22.55 -31.83 7.27
CA LEU A 518 23.24 -32.51 6.18
C LEU A 518 24.64 -31.92 6.02
N CYS A 519 25.68 -32.76 6.04
CA CYS A 519 27.06 -32.37 5.78
C CYS A 519 27.40 -32.62 4.30
N ILE A 520 27.76 -31.56 3.57
CA ILE A 520 28.22 -31.69 2.18
C ILE A 520 29.69 -32.12 2.21
N PRO A 521 30.13 -33.01 1.31
CA PRO A 521 31.54 -33.41 1.23
C PRO A 521 32.46 -32.21 1.09
N ASP A 522 33.60 -32.21 1.80
CA ASP A 522 34.56 -31.09 1.82
C ASP A 522 35.10 -30.69 0.43
N ALA A 523 34.98 -31.59 -0.56
CA ALA A 523 35.29 -31.31 -1.95
C ALA A 523 34.35 -30.29 -2.60
N PHE A 524 33.22 -29.95 -1.97
CA PHE A 524 32.22 -29.04 -2.51
C PHE A 524 31.78 -28.02 -1.46
N GLN A 525 31.49 -26.80 -1.94
CA GLN A 525 30.95 -25.70 -1.15
C GLN A 525 29.53 -25.35 -1.64
N CYS A 526 28.57 -25.28 -0.72
CA CYS A 526 27.23 -24.80 -1.04
C CYS A 526 27.22 -23.30 -1.30
N ILE A 527 26.79 -22.89 -2.49
CA ILE A 527 26.64 -21.49 -2.88
C ILE A 527 25.23 -21.00 -2.62
N ASP A 528 24.24 -21.77 -3.07
CA ASP A 528 22.83 -21.43 -2.88
C ASP A 528 21.97 -22.69 -2.84
N LEU A 529 20.76 -22.57 -2.32
CA LEU A 529 19.78 -23.65 -2.23
C LEU A 529 18.38 -23.10 -2.46
N SER A 530 17.57 -23.86 -3.17
CA SER A 530 16.19 -23.51 -3.44
C SER A 530 15.35 -24.78 -3.57
N LEU A 531 14.11 -24.73 -3.11
CA LEU A 531 13.23 -25.88 -3.15
C LEU A 531 12.45 -25.87 -4.46
N TYR A 532 12.33 -27.03 -5.11
CA TYR A 532 11.79 -27.16 -6.46
C TYR A 532 10.36 -27.73 -6.48
N LYS A 533 10.22 -29.04 -6.25
CA LYS A 533 8.93 -29.76 -6.24
C LYS A 533 8.69 -30.37 -4.86
N GLU A 534 7.56 -31.07 -4.70
CA GLU A 534 7.22 -31.77 -3.45
C GLU A 534 8.39 -32.64 -3.00
N ASN A 535 8.90 -32.37 -1.79
CA ASN A 535 10.02 -33.05 -1.18
C ASN A 535 11.33 -33.01 -2.01
N GLN A 536 11.57 -31.98 -2.84
CA GLN A 536 12.81 -31.86 -3.65
C GLN A 536 13.53 -30.53 -3.43
N ILE A 537 14.82 -30.58 -3.09
CA ILE A 537 15.69 -29.40 -2.96
C ILE A 537 16.71 -29.40 -4.09
N VAL A 538 16.92 -28.23 -4.70
CA VAL A 538 18.00 -27.96 -5.64
C VAL A 538 19.12 -27.27 -4.88
N LEU A 539 20.30 -27.88 -4.92
CA LEU A 539 21.53 -27.38 -4.35
C LEU A 539 22.44 -26.90 -5.47
N LEU A 540 23.01 -25.71 -5.28
CA LEU A 540 24.02 -25.15 -6.16
C LEU A 540 25.38 -25.24 -5.46
N LEU A 541 26.26 -26.09 -5.97
CA LEU A 541 27.56 -26.39 -5.35
C LEU A 541 28.73 -25.99 -6.26
N ASN A 542 29.82 -25.55 -5.64
CA ASN A 542 31.12 -25.29 -6.28
C ASN A 542 32.15 -26.29 -5.77
N GLU A 543 33.01 -26.81 -6.63
CA GLU A 543 34.15 -27.62 -6.19
C GLU A 543 35.13 -26.75 -5.37
N ALA A 544 35.46 -27.21 -4.17
CA ALA A 544 36.38 -26.55 -3.25
C ALA A 544 37.83 -26.72 -3.74
N THR A 545 38.60 -25.64 -3.73
CA THR A 545 39.97 -25.62 -4.25
C THR A 545 40.88 -26.61 -3.50
N SER A 546 41.19 -27.75 -4.12
CA SER A 546 42.30 -28.60 -3.68
C SER A 546 43.29 -28.78 -4.84
N THR A 547 44.37 -27.99 -4.78
CA THR A 547 45.60 -28.09 -5.58
C THR A 547 45.49 -27.91 -7.11
N SER A 548 46.19 -26.87 -7.59
CA SER A 548 46.57 -26.52 -8.97
C SER A 548 46.22 -27.47 -10.12
N GLU A 549 45.48 -26.92 -11.11
CA GLU A 549 45.29 -27.33 -12.51
C GLU A 549 43.96 -27.99 -12.94
N SER A 550 42.96 -28.15 -12.07
CA SER A 550 41.59 -28.46 -12.52
C SER A 550 40.78 -27.18 -12.75
N THR A 551 40.08 -27.10 -13.89
CA THR A 551 39.01 -26.12 -14.12
C THR A 551 37.95 -26.33 -13.04
N MET A 552 37.72 -25.33 -12.19
CA MET A 552 36.74 -25.37 -11.11
C MET A 552 35.36 -25.75 -11.68
N ARG A 553 34.87 -26.95 -11.34
CA ARG A 553 33.55 -27.40 -11.77
C ARG A 553 32.51 -27.01 -10.74
N SER A 554 31.34 -26.65 -11.24
CA SER A 554 30.16 -26.43 -10.43
C SER A 554 29.14 -27.52 -10.72
N LEU A 555 28.20 -27.72 -9.81
CA LEU A 555 27.12 -28.66 -10.04
C LEU A 555 25.80 -28.16 -9.49
N VAL A 556 24.73 -28.58 -10.15
CA VAL A 556 23.35 -28.45 -9.70
C VAL A 556 22.88 -29.84 -9.31
N MET A 557 22.53 -30.02 -8.04
CA MET A 557 22.08 -31.30 -7.50
C MET A 557 20.64 -31.20 -7.05
N MET A 558 19.79 -32.11 -7.51
CA MET A 558 18.43 -32.28 -6.98
C MET A 558 18.42 -33.42 -5.96
N VAL A 559 17.98 -33.12 -4.74
CA VAL A 559 17.96 -34.05 -3.61
C VAL A 559 16.52 -34.27 -3.15
N GLN A 560 16.14 -35.53 -2.97
CA GLN A 560 14.85 -35.91 -2.44
C GLN A 560 14.87 -35.90 -0.90
N ILE A 561 14.04 -35.05 -0.28
CA ILE A 561 13.97 -34.86 1.17
C ILE A 561 13.41 -36.09 1.89
N SER A 562 12.53 -36.87 1.24
CA SER A 562 11.91 -38.07 1.83
C SER A 562 12.90 -39.17 2.16
N ASP A 563 14.10 -39.13 1.59
CA ASP A 563 15.12 -40.17 1.76
C ASP A 563 15.86 -40.03 3.09
N PHE A 564 15.63 -38.93 3.82
CA PHE A 564 16.30 -38.64 5.07
C PHE A 564 15.42 -38.82 6.30
N CYS A 565 16.06 -39.23 7.40
CA CYS A 565 15.43 -39.37 8.71
C CYS A 565 15.50 -38.05 9.49
N PHE A 566 14.33 -37.49 9.83
CA PHE A 566 14.24 -36.27 10.62
C PHE A 566 14.21 -36.57 12.13
N LEU A 567 14.83 -35.70 12.92
CA LEU A 567 14.82 -35.78 14.38
C LEU A 567 13.81 -34.79 14.97
N PRO A 568 12.99 -35.21 15.95
CA PRO A 568 12.05 -34.31 16.60
C PRO A 568 12.81 -33.31 17.48
N LEU A 569 12.46 -32.03 17.32
CA LEU A 569 12.97 -30.91 18.09
C LEU A 569 11.96 -30.50 19.17
N SER A 570 12.48 -30.08 20.32
CA SER A 570 11.68 -29.40 21.31
C SER A 570 11.31 -28.01 20.83
N ARG A 571 10.02 -27.65 20.82
CA ARG A 571 9.55 -26.27 20.56
C ARG A 571 10.07 -25.22 21.54
N ARG A 572 10.56 -25.64 22.72
CA ARG A 572 10.98 -24.73 23.80
C ARG A 572 12.42 -25.01 24.20
N THR A 573 13.35 -24.42 23.44
CA THR A 573 14.76 -24.36 23.82
C THR A 573 15.00 -23.09 24.65
N PRO A 574 15.69 -23.18 25.80
CA PRO A 574 16.19 -21.99 26.52
C PRO A 574 17.02 -21.10 25.57
N ALA A 575 17.09 -19.78 25.80
CA ALA A 575 17.83 -18.89 24.90
C ALA A 575 19.32 -19.25 24.76
N ASN A 576 19.86 -19.95 25.76
CA ASN A 576 21.25 -20.40 25.80
C ASN A 576 21.53 -21.68 24.99
N LEU A 577 20.49 -22.37 24.48
CA LEU A 577 20.61 -23.62 23.74
C LEU A 577 20.23 -23.39 22.27
N TRP A 578 21.24 -23.38 21.40
CA TRP A 578 21.04 -23.31 19.97
C TRP A 578 20.58 -24.67 19.43
N THR A 579 19.48 -24.67 18.67
CA THR A 579 18.82 -25.90 18.19
C THR A 579 19.78 -26.81 17.42
N LEU A 580 20.66 -26.23 16.61
CA LEU A 580 21.62 -27.01 15.82
C LEU A 580 22.72 -27.69 16.65
N GLN A 581 23.04 -27.20 17.85
CA GLN A 581 24.01 -27.88 18.72
C GLN A 581 23.50 -29.25 19.15
N ILE A 582 22.17 -29.42 19.26
CA ILE A 582 21.53 -30.71 19.56
C ILE A 582 21.68 -31.67 18.36
N LEU A 583 21.58 -31.15 17.15
CA LEU A 583 21.64 -31.95 15.91
C LEU A 583 23.07 -32.33 15.50
N LYS A 584 24.10 -31.66 16.03
CA LYS A 584 25.51 -31.91 15.69
C LYS A 584 25.91 -33.39 15.78
N ALA A 585 25.44 -34.09 16.82
CA ALA A 585 25.77 -35.51 17.03
C ALA A 585 25.06 -36.46 16.05
N SER A 586 24.07 -35.98 15.31
CA SER A 586 23.26 -36.76 14.37
C SER A 586 23.32 -36.19 12.94
N ALA A 587 24.39 -35.46 12.62
CA ALA A 587 24.63 -34.96 11.29
C ALA A 587 24.77 -36.12 10.30
N VAL A 588 24.17 -35.99 9.11
CA VAL A 588 24.18 -37.02 8.07
C VAL A 588 25.07 -36.55 6.92
N ASP A 589 26.04 -37.38 6.55
CA ASP A 589 26.91 -37.11 5.40
C ASP A 589 26.14 -37.30 4.09
N MET A 590 26.17 -36.29 3.23
CA MET A 590 25.49 -36.31 1.94
C MET A 590 26.39 -36.98 0.89
N HIS A 591 25.89 -38.05 0.28
CA HIS A 591 26.55 -38.67 -0.87
C HIS A 591 25.97 -38.14 -2.19
N LEU A 592 26.83 -37.83 -3.16
CA LEU A 592 26.45 -37.30 -4.48
C LEU A 592 25.58 -38.27 -5.29
N GLU A 593 25.60 -39.56 -4.96
CA GLU A 593 24.80 -40.62 -5.60
C GLU A 593 23.31 -40.57 -5.22
N ILE A 594 22.93 -39.78 -4.21
CA ILE A 594 21.55 -39.70 -3.69
C ILE A 594 20.67 -38.82 -4.60
N GLY A 595 21.25 -37.98 -5.46
CA GLY A 595 20.53 -36.97 -6.23
C GLY A 595 20.80 -36.99 -7.73
N LYS A 596 19.92 -36.35 -8.50
CA LYS A 596 20.17 -36.06 -9.93
C LYS A 596 21.15 -34.89 -10.00
N VAL A 597 22.36 -35.13 -10.49
CA VAL A 597 23.46 -34.16 -10.55
C VAL A 597 23.67 -33.71 -12.00
N ARG A 598 23.90 -32.41 -12.21
CA ARG A 598 24.37 -31.85 -13.48
C ARG A 598 25.62 -31.02 -13.26
N TYR A 599 26.62 -31.24 -14.10
CA TYR A 599 27.88 -30.52 -14.05
C TYR A 599 27.83 -29.24 -14.88
N ILE A 600 28.49 -28.20 -14.39
CA ILE A 600 28.63 -26.91 -15.02
C ILE A 600 30.13 -26.63 -15.13
N SER A 601 30.57 -26.31 -16.34
CA SER A 601 31.98 -26.11 -16.67
C SER A 601 32.57 -24.81 -16.11
N GLU A 602 31.72 -23.89 -15.65
CA GLU A 602 32.08 -22.58 -15.10
C GLU A 602 31.69 -22.47 -13.61
N PRO A 603 32.45 -21.70 -12.81
CA PRO A 603 32.11 -21.42 -11.42
C PRO A 603 30.80 -20.65 -11.31
N VAL A 604 29.92 -21.07 -10.40
CA VAL A 604 28.60 -20.45 -10.20
C VAL A 604 28.58 -19.53 -8.99
N THR A 605 27.66 -18.56 -9.04
CA THR A 605 27.43 -17.52 -8.03
C THR A 605 25.95 -17.45 -7.68
N SER A 606 25.61 -17.02 -6.46
CA SER A 606 24.24 -16.69 -6.08
C SER A 606 23.70 -15.49 -6.89
N PRO A 607 22.37 -15.38 -7.10
CA PRO A 607 21.30 -16.25 -6.58
C PRO A 607 20.95 -17.41 -7.52
N LEU A 608 20.47 -18.52 -6.96
CA LEU A 608 19.80 -19.60 -7.67
C LEU A 608 18.30 -19.28 -7.77
N ALA A 609 17.75 -19.29 -8.99
CA ALA A 609 16.31 -19.11 -9.21
C ALA A 609 15.68 -20.38 -9.78
N VAL A 610 14.65 -20.90 -9.12
CA VAL A 610 13.99 -22.16 -9.50
C VAL A 610 12.50 -21.94 -9.73
N SER A 611 11.95 -22.55 -10.78
CA SER A 611 10.53 -22.51 -11.11
C SER A 611 9.94 -23.92 -11.17
N ALA A 612 9.25 -24.31 -10.10
CA ALA A 612 8.55 -25.58 -9.97
C ALA A 612 7.55 -25.85 -11.11
N SER A 613 6.75 -24.84 -11.44
CA SER A 613 5.64 -24.96 -12.40
C SER A 613 6.10 -25.06 -13.85
N ARG A 614 7.26 -24.50 -14.17
CA ARG A 614 7.86 -24.54 -15.52
C ARG A 614 8.94 -25.59 -15.67
N GLY A 615 9.41 -26.14 -14.56
CA GLY A 615 10.48 -27.12 -14.52
C GLY A 615 11.86 -26.57 -14.85
N LEU A 616 12.13 -25.31 -14.47
CA LEU A 616 13.33 -24.57 -14.87
C LEU A 616 14.18 -24.16 -13.67
N ALA A 617 15.50 -24.14 -13.84
CA ALA A 617 16.46 -23.47 -12.95
C ALA A 617 17.29 -22.46 -13.73
N CYS A 618 17.52 -21.29 -13.16
CA CYS A 618 18.44 -20.28 -13.67
C CYS A 618 19.61 -20.14 -12.71
N VAL A 619 20.81 -20.29 -13.25
CA VAL A 619 22.09 -20.30 -12.52
C VAL A 619 22.97 -19.21 -13.09
N PHE A 620 23.69 -18.49 -12.23
CA PHE A 620 24.59 -17.41 -12.64
C PHE A 620 26.04 -17.85 -12.51
N THR A 621 26.90 -17.55 -13.48
CA THR A 621 28.37 -17.71 -13.35
C THR A 621 29.08 -16.38 -13.15
N SER A 622 28.40 -15.28 -13.49
CA SER A 622 28.82 -13.93 -13.15
C SER A 622 27.61 -13.02 -13.03
N ARG A 623 27.81 -11.79 -12.54
CA ARG A 623 26.74 -10.77 -12.47
C ARG A 623 26.04 -10.47 -13.81
N ARG A 624 26.62 -10.86 -14.95
CA ARG A 624 26.07 -10.61 -16.29
C ARG A 624 25.84 -11.88 -17.10
N HIS A 625 26.13 -13.05 -16.55
CA HIS A 625 26.02 -14.32 -17.28
C HIS A 625 25.13 -15.28 -16.49
N ALA A 626 24.05 -15.71 -17.15
CA ALA A 626 23.05 -16.60 -16.59
C ALA A 626 22.79 -17.75 -17.58
N MET A 627 22.65 -18.95 -17.05
CA MET A 627 22.33 -20.17 -17.78
C MET A 627 21.00 -20.72 -17.27
N VAL A 628 20.14 -21.17 -18.17
CA VAL A 628 18.83 -21.73 -17.84
C VAL A 628 18.84 -23.22 -18.16
N TYR A 629 18.49 -24.03 -17.16
CA TYR A 629 18.44 -25.47 -17.22
C TYR A 629 17.00 -25.96 -17.09
N ILE A 630 16.59 -26.92 -17.91
CA ILE A 630 15.32 -27.63 -17.78
C ILE A 630 15.55 -28.80 -16.83
N LEU A 631 15.06 -28.75 -15.59
CA LEU A 631 15.37 -29.71 -14.53
C LEU A 631 14.77 -31.11 -14.77
N ASP A 632 13.66 -31.18 -15.52
CA ASP A 632 12.91 -32.42 -15.73
C ASP A 632 13.48 -33.30 -16.85
N GLU A 633 14.26 -32.76 -17.79
CA GLU A 633 14.87 -33.52 -18.88
C GLU A 633 16.17 -34.20 -18.43
N ASP A 634 16.50 -35.39 -18.93
CA ASP A 634 17.86 -35.92 -18.84
C ASP A 634 18.63 -35.39 -20.06
N GLU A 635 19.87 -34.92 -19.89
CA GLU A 635 20.67 -34.52 -21.06
C GLU A 635 20.93 -35.79 -21.89
N ASP A 636 20.47 -35.80 -23.14
CA ASP A 636 20.90 -36.80 -24.10
C ASP A 636 22.43 -36.70 -24.22
N GLU A 637 23.16 -37.78 -23.89
CA GLU A 637 24.63 -37.88 -24.01
C GLU A 637 25.12 -37.84 -25.49
N THR A 638 24.56 -36.98 -26.34
CA THR A 638 24.86 -36.92 -27.77
C THR A 638 25.08 -35.51 -28.31
N SER A 639 25.80 -34.68 -27.56
CA SER A 639 26.46 -33.51 -28.15
C SER A 639 27.74 -33.18 -27.40
N ASP A 640 28.81 -33.93 -27.71
CA ASP A 640 30.19 -33.45 -27.79
C ASP A 640 31.13 -34.62 -28.14
N ILE A 641 30.98 -35.12 -29.37
CA ILE A 641 32.09 -35.71 -30.12
C ILE A 641 32.08 -34.99 -31.46
N ASP A 642 32.84 -33.89 -31.54
CA ASP A 642 33.61 -33.48 -32.73
C ASP A 642 34.75 -32.53 -32.34
#